data_AF-A0A939AD26-F1
#
_entry.id   AF-A0A939AD26-F1
#
_cell.length_a   1.000
_cell.length_b   1.000
_cell.length_c   1.000
_cell.angle_alpha   90.00
_cell.angle_beta   90.00
_cell.angle_gamma   90.00
#
_symmetry.space_group_name_H-M   'P 1'
#
loop_
_entity.id
_entity.type
_entity.pdbx_description
1 polymer ?
#
loop_
_entity_poly.entity_id
_entity_poly.type
_entity_poly.pdbx_seq_one_letter_code
_entity_poly.pdbx_strand_id
1 'polypeptide(L)'
;MGSGSNPGRSRTAGGGPMNRDGSRRPALQIRRAVECRQEVAAFRPWRRISTMSSRGRGQGRIPEVVHMLPSHPRGCYPNHRGMLARATVCALLAAALVLQRPLPAHADTWTTPHPGVKHVFKKTNMGGPLEVFGLVVDLCEPGVTPRATAPGEKKKKTSSFGSLVGAQAAINGDFFSYENYMTTGYSVGNGEVWAGTGDSGWQSVVAFGKYHAYFSDEPEVFKAQWWTTEAVSGFAQIMKDGEAIASYSCAGHFCQKHPRTAVGLSKDRRTLYLLVVDGRTDISVGVTLKELAVIIKDLGAHDAVNLDGGGSSTMWVQNGGILNNPSDGPERVVANHLAVHASGSGQPGACGEWPPEQVMIDSALFDAAGSTDVDGDGLADFCARAAAGLLCALSGQNGLSKQLQGPHPELSDDLGWNHPSHYGTIHMGDIDGDTLADVCARGNSGIRCWRSTGDGFDDTAILGPAWSDAAGWENEKHFSTIRMLDVDGDGLADLCGRGPGGIECYRSLGNGFEDGFAGPQLSDDQGWGKPEYFGTIRSGDIDGDGKHDLCARGAAGFMCWLSTGVGYGEAIGGPTWNDAGGWSEMRYWETIRLADINGDGRDDLCARGPAGIECYASIGNGFSPAVPGPTLSDDSGWHDQTNYLPIRLGDINGDGMADVCARANAGIRCWHSLGDGFGPQLNGPELSDGNQWFRSRYYNSLRLADLDGDGLSDLCARTPDGVSCWLSDGDGFPTHWTGPGWGDGSGWGSIEYWSTVRLADPRPHDPCKAAGACAPGGTEVQPCGECGTSTRSCDEWCGWGDWTECLGGAAAGDAAVCDDGNVCTDDICGPSGECTSSPNSAPCDGRDLCADAVCVDGACVTQEPREGCCTGHEDCDVPFEKCAPEFHVCLSVICTGCKTNDDCGPPGNLCLAFGPDTLACGAWCDEAAPVCPA
;
A
#
# COMPACT_ATOMS: atom_id res chain seq x y z
N MET A 1 -2.77 64.87 15.70
CA MET A 1 -3.70 65.98 16.00
C MET A 1 -5.13 65.41 15.96
N GLY A 2 -6.06 65.89 16.80
CA GLY A 2 -7.34 65.20 17.13
C GLY A 2 -8.40 65.19 16.02
N SER A 3 -9.67 64.77 16.24
CA SER A 3 -10.39 64.14 17.38
C SER A 3 -11.86 63.87 16.96
N GLY A 4 -12.67 62.95 17.51
CA GLY A 4 -12.48 61.99 18.61
C GLY A 4 -13.59 62.09 19.68
N SER A 5 -14.55 61.14 19.74
CA SER A 5 -15.59 61.08 20.81
C SER A 5 -16.19 59.67 21.03
N ASN A 6 -16.62 59.42 22.27
CA ASN A 6 -17.19 58.21 22.90
C ASN A 6 -18.37 58.73 23.80
N PRO A 7 -19.11 57.98 24.67
CA PRO A 7 -19.18 56.53 24.91
C PRO A 7 -20.62 55.95 25.11
N GLY A 8 -20.74 54.66 25.43
CA GLY A 8 -22.00 54.08 25.95
C GLY A 8 -21.92 52.61 26.40
N ARG A 9 -21.69 52.35 27.70
CA ARG A 9 -21.81 51.02 28.33
C ARG A 9 -23.22 50.82 28.92
N SER A 10 -23.78 49.61 28.92
CA SER A 10 -23.88 48.78 30.16
C SER A 10 -24.71 47.47 30.07
N ARG A 11 -24.07 46.39 30.56
CA ARG A 11 -24.54 45.41 31.57
C ARG A 11 -25.66 44.36 31.30
N THR A 12 -25.20 43.10 31.50
CA THR A 12 -25.73 42.01 32.35
C THR A 12 -26.93 41.14 31.93
N ALA A 13 -26.59 39.90 31.56
CA ALA A 13 -26.89 38.64 32.27
C ALA A 13 -28.33 38.10 32.40
N GLY A 14 -28.50 36.86 31.92
CA GLY A 14 -29.03 35.75 32.73
C GLY A 14 -30.45 35.27 32.44
N GLY A 15 -30.58 33.93 32.30
CA GLY A 15 -31.84 33.20 32.48
C GLY A 15 -32.50 32.64 31.20
N GLY A 16 -32.48 31.31 31.06
CA GLY A 16 -33.50 30.58 30.30
C GLY A 16 -34.70 30.24 31.21
N PRO A 17 -35.35 29.09 31.01
CA PRO A 17 -36.05 28.68 29.79
C PRO A 17 -37.57 28.51 30.07
N MET A 18 -38.42 28.46 29.04
CA MET A 18 -39.79 27.97 29.20
C MET A 18 -40.23 27.02 28.09
N ASN A 19 -40.91 25.97 28.54
CA ASN A 19 -41.47 24.86 27.80
C ASN A 19 -42.97 24.77 28.16
N ARG A 20 -43.77 23.97 27.45
CA ARG A 20 -45.24 23.71 27.66
C ARG A 20 -46.23 24.76 27.11
N ASP A 21 -47.41 24.42 26.58
CA ASP A 21 -48.01 23.10 26.21
C ASP A 21 -49.25 23.30 25.28
N GLY A 22 -49.60 22.27 24.49
CA GLY A 22 -50.98 21.91 24.16
C GLY A 22 -51.70 22.51 22.94
N SER A 23 -51.92 21.72 21.87
CA SER A 23 -53.16 20.92 21.75
C SER A 23 -53.42 20.17 20.41
N ARG A 24 -53.48 18.83 20.51
CA ARG A 24 -54.48 17.89 19.93
C ARG A 24 -54.93 17.98 18.43
N ARG A 25 -54.42 17.02 17.63
CA ARG A 25 -55.14 15.90 16.91
C ARG A 25 -56.25 16.22 15.87
N PRO A 26 -56.50 15.36 14.84
CA PRO A 26 -56.44 13.89 14.91
C PRO A 26 -55.73 13.13 13.77
N ALA A 27 -55.47 11.84 14.05
CA ALA A 27 -54.92 10.86 13.10
C ALA A 27 -56.04 10.07 12.40
N LEU A 28 -55.78 9.60 11.19
CA LEU A 28 -56.65 8.68 10.45
C LEU A 28 -56.08 7.26 10.50
N GLN A 29 -56.88 6.29 10.95
CA GLN A 29 -56.53 4.87 10.85
C GLN A 29 -56.79 4.35 9.42
N ILE A 30 -55.90 3.51 8.90
CA ILE A 30 -56.20 2.60 7.79
C ILE A 30 -55.95 1.16 8.25
N ARG A 31 -56.92 0.28 8.00
CA ARG A 31 -56.91 -1.13 8.42
C ARG A 31 -56.14 -1.99 7.41
N ARG A 32 -55.46 -3.03 7.91
CA ARG A 32 -55.00 -4.17 7.10
C ARG A 32 -56.20 -4.93 6.51
N ALA A 33 -56.08 -5.40 5.26
CA ALA A 33 -56.43 -6.77 4.86
C ALA A 33 -56.02 -7.08 3.40
N VAL A 34 -55.87 -8.38 3.12
CA VAL A 34 -55.78 -9.06 1.81
C VAL A 34 -54.43 -9.01 1.09
N GLU A 35 -53.66 -10.09 1.28
CA GLU A 35 -52.62 -10.53 0.34
C GLU A 35 -53.25 -10.94 -1.01
N CYS A 36 -52.56 -10.64 -2.11
CA CYS A 36 -52.80 -11.32 -3.38
C CYS A 36 -51.47 -11.57 -4.07
N ARG A 37 -51.05 -12.84 -4.18
CA ARG A 37 -49.85 -13.22 -4.93
C ARG A 37 -50.15 -13.07 -6.42
N GLN A 38 -49.23 -12.44 -7.17
CA GLN A 38 -49.15 -12.62 -8.62
C GLN A 38 -47.76 -13.14 -8.99
N GLU A 39 -47.76 -14.06 -9.95
CA GLU A 39 -46.60 -14.84 -10.35
C GLU A 39 -45.66 -14.01 -11.23
N VAL A 40 -44.36 -14.08 -10.95
CA VAL A 40 -43.32 -13.51 -11.83
C VAL A 40 -43.03 -14.50 -12.95
N ALA A 41 -43.46 -14.18 -14.18
CA ALA A 41 -43.13 -14.97 -15.36
C ALA A 41 -41.68 -14.70 -15.80
N ALA A 42 -40.81 -15.69 -15.64
CA ALA A 42 -39.40 -15.59 -16.01
C ALA A 42 -39.19 -15.50 -17.53
N PHE A 43 -38.51 -14.44 -17.99
CA PHE A 43 -38.00 -14.34 -19.37
C PHE A 43 -36.74 -15.20 -19.54
N ARG A 44 -36.68 -15.98 -20.63
CA ARG A 44 -35.48 -16.77 -21.01
C ARG A 44 -34.60 -15.99 -22.00
N PRO A 45 -33.26 -15.99 -21.83
CA PRO A 45 -32.36 -15.35 -22.77
C PRO A 45 -32.21 -16.14 -24.08
N TRP A 46 -31.94 -15.42 -25.18
CA TRP A 46 -31.70 -15.98 -26.51
C TRP A 46 -30.27 -16.51 -26.65
N ARG A 47 -30.10 -17.66 -27.33
CA ARG A 47 -28.79 -18.24 -27.63
C ARG A 47 -28.12 -17.52 -28.79
N ARG A 48 -26.82 -17.20 -28.66
CA ARG A 48 -25.96 -16.91 -29.81
C ARG A 48 -25.71 -18.19 -30.63
N ILE A 49 -25.62 -18.03 -31.95
CA ILE A 49 -25.13 -19.04 -32.88
C ILE A 49 -23.66 -18.70 -33.19
N SER A 50 -22.76 -19.65 -33.01
CA SER A 50 -21.36 -19.56 -33.43
C SER A 50 -20.97 -20.85 -34.15
N THR A 51 -20.13 -20.71 -35.17
CA THR A 51 -19.90 -21.72 -36.23
C THR A 51 -18.88 -22.80 -35.89
N MET A 52 -18.96 -23.94 -36.59
CA MET A 52 -18.18 -25.16 -36.37
C MET A 52 -16.72 -25.09 -36.87
N SER A 53 -15.78 -25.64 -36.09
CA SER A 53 -14.51 -26.31 -36.49
C SER A 53 -13.78 -26.71 -35.19
N SER A 54 -13.17 -27.88 -34.95
CA SER A 54 -13.03 -29.16 -35.66
C SER A 54 -12.61 -30.26 -34.66
N ARG A 55 -12.43 -31.53 -35.10
CA ARG A 55 -12.01 -32.72 -34.29
C ARG A 55 -13.09 -33.19 -33.29
N GLY A 56 -13.13 -34.44 -32.84
CA GLY A 56 -12.39 -35.67 -33.19
C GLY A 56 -13.14 -36.89 -32.63
N ARG A 57 -12.92 -38.11 -33.15
CA ARG A 57 -13.66 -39.31 -32.73
C ARG A 57 -13.16 -39.84 -31.37
N GLY A 58 -14.08 -40.21 -30.48
CA GLY A 58 -13.80 -41.00 -29.28
C GLY A 58 -15.05 -41.78 -28.84
N GLN A 59 -14.93 -43.10 -28.70
CA GLN A 59 -16.03 -43.99 -28.28
C GLN A 59 -15.89 -44.36 -26.80
N GLY A 60 -17.00 -44.42 -26.04
CA GLY A 60 -16.96 -44.71 -24.61
C GLY A 60 -18.34 -45.02 -24.01
N ARG A 61 -18.83 -46.23 -24.30
CA ARG A 61 -19.74 -47.14 -23.58
C ARG A 61 -20.63 -46.65 -22.40
N ILE A 62 -21.88 -47.12 -22.46
CA ILE A 62 -22.93 -47.21 -21.41
C ILE A 62 -22.60 -48.37 -20.41
N PRO A 63 -23.18 -48.42 -19.19
CA PRO A 63 -24.58 -48.85 -18.93
C PRO A 63 -25.35 -47.89 -17.99
N GLU A 64 -26.62 -47.55 -18.20
CA GLU A 64 -27.86 -48.37 -18.19
C GLU A 64 -28.32 -48.78 -16.77
N VAL A 65 -29.30 -48.05 -16.23
CA VAL A 65 -30.17 -48.46 -15.11
C VAL A 65 -31.62 -48.08 -15.45
N VAL A 66 -32.57 -48.93 -15.04
CA VAL A 66 -33.96 -48.99 -15.54
C VAL A 66 -34.97 -48.54 -14.46
N HIS A 67 -36.23 -48.29 -14.88
CA HIS A 67 -37.45 -48.00 -14.09
C HIS A 67 -37.71 -46.52 -13.77
N MET A 68 -38.96 -46.01 -13.75
CA MET A 68 -40.29 -46.59 -14.06
C MET A 68 -41.27 -45.46 -14.49
N LEU A 69 -42.24 -45.76 -15.37
CA LEU A 69 -43.43 -44.92 -15.58
C LEU A 69 -44.53 -45.29 -14.56
N PRO A 70 -45.36 -44.33 -14.13
CA PRO A 70 -46.78 -44.32 -14.55
C PRO A 70 -47.33 -42.88 -14.75
N SER A 71 -48.51 -42.58 -15.29
CA SER A 71 -49.52 -43.31 -16.10
C SER A 71 -50.50 -42.28 -16.69
N HIS A 72 -51.07 -42.52 -17.87
CA HIS A 72 -52.23 -41.75 -18.37
C HIS A 72 -53.53 -42.16 -17.65
N PRO A 73 -54.59 -41.33 -17.73
CA PRO A 73 -55.77 -41.85 -18.43
C PRO A 73 -56.51 -40.84 -19.34
N ARG A 74 -56.92 -41.36 -20.51
CA ARG A 74 -58.26 -41.24 -21.18
C ARG A 74 -58.93 -39.84 -21.22
N GLY A 75 -59.38 -39.27 -22.35
CA GLY A 75 -59.56 -39.78 -23.71
C GLY A 75 -61.03 -39.63 -24.18
N CYS A 76 -61.27 -38.95 -25.31
CA CYS A 76 -62.55 -38.94 -26.05
C CYS A 76 -62.33 -38.62 -27.54
N TYR A 77 -62.98 -39.35 -28.43
CA TYR A 77 -62.91 -39.25 -29.89
C TYR A 77 -64.09 -38.41 -30.46
N PRO A 78 -64.21 -38.14 -31.79
CA PRO A 78 -64.73 -36.86 -32.28
C PRO A 78 -66.14 -36.97 -32.84
N ASN A 79 -66.77 -35.82 -33.12
CA ASN A 79 -67.97 -35.77 -33.96
C ASN A 79 -67.82 -34.77 -35.11
N HIS A 80 -68.02 -35.25 -36.33
CA HIS A 80 -67.96 -34.46 -37.56
C HIS A 80 -69.23 -33.62 -37.74
N ARG A 81 -69.09 -32.28 -37.72
CA ARG A 81 -69.94 -31.31 -38.44
C ARG A 81 -69.27 -29.93 -38.36
N GLY A 82 -68.89 -29.35 -39.50
CA GLY A 82 -68.28 -28.00 -39.54
C GLY A 82 -67.03 -27.80 -40.39
N MET A 83 -66.64 -28.76 -41.25
CA MET A 83 -65.61 -28.54 -42.29
C MET A 83 -66.14 -27.62 -43.41
N LEU A 84 -66.27 -26.33 -43.09
CA LEU A 84 -66.41 -25.21 -44.04
C LEU A 84 -66.20 -23.84 -43.38
N ALA A 85 -66.22 -23.74 -42.04
CA ALA A 85 -65.99 -22.49 -41.31
C ALA A 85 -64.52 -22.24 -40.86
N ARG A 86 -63.60 -23.19 -41.09
CA ARG A 86 -62.18 -23.06 -40.66
C ARG A 86 -61.21 -22.54 -41.71
N ALA A 87 -61.54 -22.62 -43.01
CA ALA A 87 -60.69 -22.07 -44.06
C ALA A 87 -60.63 -20.53 -44.00
N THR A 88 -61.76 -19.87 -43.74
CA THR A 88 -61.85 -18.40 -43.69
C THR A 88 -61.16 -17.80 -42.47
N VAL A 89 -61.20 -18.48 -41.32
CA VAL A 89 -60.54 -17.99 -40.09
C VAL A 89 -59.02 -18.11 -40.17
N CYS A 90 -58.48 -19.20 -40.75
CA CYS A 90 -57.05 -19.30 -41.02
C CYS A 90 -56.58 -18.31 -42.10
N ALA A 91 -57.40 -18.02 -43.12
CA ALA A 91 -57.07 -17.01 -44.13
C ALA A 91 -57.05 -15.58 -43.55
N LEU A 92 -57.98 -15.24 -42.64
CA LEU A 92 -57.99 -13.93 -41.97
C LEU A 92 -56.87 -13.78 -40.93
N LEU A 93 -56.50 -14.85 -40.21
CA LEU A 93 -55.32 -14.84 -39.34
C LEU A 93 -54.01 -14.75 -40.14
N ALA A 94 -53.90 -15.44 -41.28
CA ALA A 94 -52.75 -15.31 -42.17
C ALA A 94 -52.65 -13.90 -42.78
N ALA A 95 -53.77 -13.30 -43.18
CA ALA A 95 -53.81 -11.91 -43.66
C ALA A 95 -53.41 -10.90 -42.57
N ALA A 96 -53.81 -11.14 -41.31
CA ALA A 96 -53.39 -10.32 -40.17
C ALA A 96 -51.89 -10.45 -39.87
N LEU A 97 -51.30 -11.64 -39.98
CA LEU A 97 -49.85 -11.84 -39.81
C LEU A 97 -49.00 -11.31 -40.97
N VAL A 98 -49.53 -11.18 -42.18
CA VAL A 98 -48.80 -10.64 -43.35
C VAL A 98 -48.81 -9.10 -43.41
N LEU A 99 -49.73 -8.45 -42.67
CA LEU A 99 -49.80 -6.98 -42.57
C LEU A 99 -49.06 -6.40 -41.34
N GLN A 100 -48.60 -7.24 -40.40
CA GLN A 100 -47.56 -6.85 -39.45
C GLN A 100 -46.17 -7.09 -40.04
N ARG A 101 -45.86 -6.40 -41.15
CA ARG A 101 -44.45 -6.09 -41.40
C ARG A 101 -44.02 -5.16 -40.25
N PRO A 102 -42.99 -5.48 -39.46
CA PRO A 102 -42.36 -4.43 -38.66
C PRO A 102 -42.00 -3.31 -39.63
N LEU A 103 -42.28 -2.06 -39.25
CA LEU A 103 -41.65 -0.92 -39.91
C LEU A 103 -40.15 -1.25 -39.99
N PRO A 104 -39.50 -1.06 -41.15
CA PRO A 104 -38.07 -1.32 -41.24
C PRO A 104 -37.41 -0.51 -40.12
N ALA A 105 -36.79 -1.21 -39.17
CA ALA A 105 -36.06 -0.54 -38.12
C ALA A 105 -35.06 0.36 -38.82
N HIS A 106 -35.18 1.67 -38.64
CA HIS A 106 -34.23 2.61 -39.22
C HIS A 106 -32.89 2.23 -38.62
N ALA A 107 -31.99 1.71 -39.46
CA ALA A 107 -30.68 1.28 -39.01
C ALA A 107 -29.96 2.49 -38.41
N ASP A 108 -29.42 2.31 -37.20
CA ASP A 108 -28.68 3.33 -36.47
C ASP A 108 -27.59 3.90 -37.39
N THR A 109 -27.61 5.21 -37.61
CA THR A 109 -26.70 5.88 -38.54
C THR A 109 -25.46 6.32 -37.79
N TRP A 110 -24.38 5.57 -37.94
CA TRP A 110 -23.10 5.83 -37.29
C TRP A 110 -22.15 6.62 -38.19
N THR A 111 -21.49 7.62 -37.62
CA THR A 111 -20.45 8.44 -38.27
C THR A 111 -19.31 8.71 -37.28
N THR A 112 -18.09 8.95 -37.76
CA THR A 112 -16.96 9.38 -36.91
C THR A 112 -16.59 10.81 -37.29
N PRO A 113 -17.23 11.84 -36.72
CA PRO A 113 -16.95 13.24 -37.07
C PRO A 113 -15.52 13.68 -36.73
N HIS A 114 -14.93 13.12 -35.66
CA HIS A 114 -13.57 13.41 -35.20
C HIS A 114 -12.90 12.13 -34.66
N PRO A 115 -11.56 12.04 -34.60
CA PRO A 115 -10.84 10.95 -33.93
C PRO A 115 -11.37 10.73 -32.50
N GLY A 116 -11.48 9.47 -32.05
CA GLY A 116 -12.08 9.12 -30.76
C GLY A 116 -13.58 9.39 -30.59
N VAL A 117 -14.21 10.23 -31.43
CA VAL A 117 -15.62 10.62 -31.29
C VAL A 117 -16.48 9.95 -32.36
N LYS A 118 -17.27 8.95 -31.97
CA LYS A 118 -18.31 8.34 -32.80
C LYS A 118 -19.65 8.99 -32.49
N HIS A 119 -20.42 9.32 -33.53
CA HIS A 119 -21.77 9.84 -33.44
C HIS A 119 -22.77 8.80 -33.96
N VAL A 120 -23.89 8.66 -33.26
CA VAL A 120 -25.04 7.84 -33.66
C VAL A 120 -26.30 8.70 -33.73
N PHE A 121 -26.96 8.64 -34.89
CA PHE A 121 -28.32 9.15 -35.07
C PHE A 121 -29.30 7.99 -35.22
N LYS A 122 -30.38 8.01 -34.44
CA LYS A 122 -31.38 6.95 -34.38
C LYS A 122 -32.80 7.51 -34.39
N LYS A 123 -33.59 7.08 -35.39
CA LYS A 123 -35.04 7.28 -35.41
C LYS A 123 -35.71 6.02 -34.86
N THR A 124 -36.42 6.13 -33.74
CA THR A 124 -37.07 5.00 -33.06
C THR A 124 -38.50 5.34 -32.64
N ASN A 125 -39.20 4.41 -32.00
CA ASN A 125 -40.53 4.64 -31.44
C ASN A 125 -40.67 3.91 -30.10
N MET A 126 -40.87 4.68 -29.03
CA MET A 126 -41.17 4.15 -27.70
C MET A 126 -42.50 4.74 -27.22
N GLY A 127 -43.61 4.46 -27.92
CA GLY A 127 -44.90 5.09 -27.64
C GLY A 127 -44.96 6.53 -28.16
N GLY A 128 -44.55 6.71 -29.41
CA GLY A 128 -44.41 7.98 -30.13
C GLY A 128 -43.08 8.02 -30.90
N PRO A 129 -42.98 8.78 -32.01
CA PRO A 129 -41.72 8.92 -32.75
C PRO A 129 -40.65 9.57 -31.86
N LEU A 130 -39.40 9.15 -32.05
CA LEU A 130 -38.23 9.65 -31.32
C LEU A 130 -37.05 9.86 -32.25
N GLU A 131 -36.36 10.98 -32.06
CA GLU A 131 -35.04 11.25 -32.66
C GLU A 131 -33.99 11.35 -31.53
N VAL A 132 -32.96 10.52 -31.66
CA VAL A 132 -31.93 10.30 -30.64
C VAL A 132 -30.56 10.56 -31.26
N PHE A 133 -29.75 11.35 -30.55
CA PHE A 133 -28.41 11.79 -30.94
C PHE A 133 -27.44 11.40 -29.82
N GLY A 134 -26.53 10.49 -30.10
CA GLY A 134 -25.52 10.02 -29.15
C GLY A 134 -24.10 10.30 -29.65
N LEU A 135 -23.21 10.65 -28.74
CA LEU A 135 -21.77 10.59 -28.95
C LEU A 135 -21.19 9.52 -28.03
N VAL A 136 -20.37 8.63 -28.61
CA VAL A 136 -19.54 7.65 -27.92
C VAL A 136 -18.10 8.13 -28.09
N VAL A 137 -17.51 8.58 -26.98
CA VAL A 137 -16.23 9.27 -26.93
C VAL A 137 -15.22 8.37 -26.25
N ASP A 138 -14.20 7.95 -26.99
CA ASP A 138 -13.05 7.22 -26.47
C ASP A 138 -12.09 8.21 -25.78
N LEU A 139 -12.03 8.19 -24.45
CA LEU A 139 -11.17 9.08 -23.67
C LEU A 139 -9.68 8.72 -23.80
N CYS A 140 -9.38 7.53 -24.35
CA CYS A 140 -8.02 6.99 -24.57
C CYS A 140 -7.45 7.40 -25.93
N GLU A 141 -8.25 7.99 -26.81
CA GLU A 141 -7.75 8.50 -28.09
C GLU A 141 -6.81 9.71 -27.86
N PRO A 142 -5.64 9.74 -28.53
CA PRO A 142 -4.74 10.89 -28.57
C PRO A 142 -5.45 12.24 -28.81
N GLY A 143 -5.33 13.15 -27.85
CA GLY A 143 -5.92 14.49 -27.95
C GLY A 143 -7.44 14.54 -27.75
N VAL A 144 -8.05 13.50 -27.16
CA VAL A 144 -9.40 13.57 -26.61
C VAL A 144 -9.36 14.03 -25.15
N THR A 145 -9.99 15.18 -24.85
CA THR A 145 -10.10 15.71 -23.48
C THR A 145 -11.50 16.30 -23.23
N PRO A 146 -12.16 15.99 -22.10
CA PRO A 146 -13.36 16.69 -21.67
C PRO A 146 -13.06 18.14 -21.24
N ARG A 147 -14.07 19.03 -21.35
CA ARG A 147 -14.00 20.43 -20.90
C ARG A 147 -15.37 20.95 -20.49
N ALA A 148 -15.58 21.21 -19.20
CA ALA A 148 -16.77 21.82 -18.62
C ALA A 148 -16.70 23.36 -18.72
N THR A 149 -17.70 24.10 -18.24
CA THR A 149 -17.66 25.58 -18.29
C THR A 149 -16.97 26.15 -17.04
N ALA A 150 -15.94 26.98 -17.19
CA ALA A 150 -15.30 27.70 -16.08
C ALA A 150 -16.18 28.89 -15.58
N PRO A 151 -15.97 29.42 -14.35
CA PRO A 151 -16.79 30.49 -13.79
C PRO A 151 -16.92 31.74 -14.67
N GLY A 152 -15.84 32.14 -15.36
CA GLY A 152 -15.83 33.26 -16.31
C GLY A 152 -16.49 32.98 -17.67
N GLU A 153 -16.80 31.72 -17.97
CA GLU A 153 -17.33 31.25 -19.26
C GLU A 153 -18.84 30.97 -19.24
N LYS A 154 -19.50 31.16 -18.09
CA LYS A 154 -20.92 30.85 -17.91
C LYS A 154 -21.86 31.68 -18.79
N LYS A 155 -23.12 31.25 -18.86
CA LYS A 155 -24.21 31.96 -19.56
C LYS A 155 -23.94 32.08 -21.07
N LYS A 156 -23.81 30.94 -21.73
CA LYS A 156 -23.61 30.84 -23.19
C LYS A 156 -24.60 29.85 -23.81
N LYS A 157 -24.60 29.80 -25.14
CA LYS A 157 -25.23 28.73 -25.92
C LYS A 157 -24.23 27.59 -26.08
N THR A 158 -24.70 26.35 -26.21
CA THR A 158 -23.85 25.16 -26.39
C THR A 158 -22.88 25.32 -27.56
N SER A 159 -23.36 25.75 -28.74
CA SER A 159 -22.47 25.97 -29.91
C SER A 159 -21.42 27.06 -29.66
N SER A 160 -21.79 28.10 -28.91
CA SER A 160 -20.93 29.25 -28.61
C SER A 160 -19.90 28.93 -27.54
N PHE A 161 -20.21 28.03 -26.61
CA PHE A 161 -19.24 27.50 -25.65
C PHE A 161 -18.24 26.57 -26.34
N GLY A 162 -18.71 25.58 -27.12
CA GLY A 162 -17.83 24.68 -27.87
C GLY A 162 -16.87 25.44 -28.80
N SER A 163 -17.37 26.47 -29.48
CA SER A 163 -16.55 27.37 -30.32
C SER A 163 -15.57 28.25 -29.53
N LEU A 164 -15.92 28.64 -28.30
CA LEU A 164 -15.06 29.48 -27.44
C LEU A 164 -13.84 28.71 -26.94
N VAL A 165 -14.03 27.49 -26.45
CA VAL A 165 -12.93 26.65 -25.95
C VAL A 165 -12.17 25.94 -27.09
N GLY A 166 -12.70 25.91 -28.31
CA GLY A 166 -12.07 25.24 -29.46
C GLY A 166 -12.34 23.74 -29.52
N ALA A 167 -13.39 23.27 -28.84
CA ALA A 167 -13.80 21.87 -28.79
C ALA A 167 -14.46 21.40 -30.09
N GLN A 168 -14.50 20.08 -30.27
CA GLN A 168 -15.03 19.40 -31.44
C GLN A 168 -16.49 18.96 -31.25
N ALA A 169 -16.94 18.76 -30.01
CA ALA A 169 -18.34 18.52 -29.67
C ALA A 169 -18.72 19.18 -28.34
N ALA A 170 -20.02 19.45 -28.14
CA ALA A 170 -20.57 19.97 -26.88
C ALA A 170 -22.05 19.61 -26.67
N ILE A 171 -22.43 19.47 -25.40
CA ILE A 171 -23.81 19.38 -24.90
C ILE A 171 -24.06 20.41 -23.78
N ASN A 172 -25.33 20.68 -23.44
CA ASN A 172 -25.67 21.46 -22.25
C ASN A 172 -25.36 20.73 -20.93
N GLY A 173 -25.17 21.47 -19.84
CA GLY A 173 -24.90 20.95 -18.49
C GLY A 173 -26.11 20.94 -17.55
N ASP A 174 -25.82 21.24 -16.28
CA ASP A 174 -26.67 21.19 -15.09
C ASP A 174 -28.00 21.97 -15.18
N PHE A 175 -28.92 21.60 -14.28
CA PHE A 175 -30.06 22.44 -13.90
C PHE A 175 -29.59 23.76 -13.30
N PHE A 176 -30.24 24.88 -13.66
CA PHE A 176 -29.78 26.21 -13.25
C PHE A 176 -30.92 27.21 -12.98
N SER A 177 -30.60 28.27 -12.24
CA SER A 177 -31.51 29.41 -12.03
C SER A 177 -31.42 30.45 -13.15
N TYR A 178 -32.57 30.83 -13.71
CA TYR A 178 -32.66 31.90 -14.72
C TYR A 178 -32.31 33.30 -14.20
N GLU A 179 -32.32 33.50 -12.88
CA GLU A 179 -32.05 34.80 -12.26
C GLU A 179 -30.55 35.15 -12.32
N ASN A 180 -29.69 34.19 -11.96
CA ASN A 180 -28.25 34.41 -11.76
C ASN A 180 -27.35 33.46 -12.57
N TYR A 181 -27.93 32.50 -13.31
CA TYR A 181 -27.22 31.45 -14.04
C TYR A 181 -26.23 30.68 -13.15
N MET A 182 -26.61 30.44 -11.89
CA MET A 182 -25.95 29.46 -11.02
C MET A 182 -26.56 28.08 -11.27
N THR A 183 -25.71 27.08 -11.29
CA THR A 183 -26.07 25.67 -11.35
C THR A 183 -26.64 25.18 -10.01
N THR A 184 -27.38 24.08 -10.06
CA THR A 184 -28.08 23.47 -8.91
C THR A 184 -27.24 22.38 -8.23
N GLY A 185 -26.30 21.79 -8.97
CA GLY A 185 -25.29 20.87 -8.44
C GLY A 185 -23.91 21.52 -8.41
N TYR A 186 -22.90 20.70 -8.18
CA TYR A 186 -21.50 21.09 -8.15
C TYR A 186 -20.97 21.37 -9.56
N SER A 187 -20.12 22.39 -9.73
CA SER A 187 -19.55 22.71 -11.04
C SER A 187 -18.09 23.16 -10.95
N VAL A 188 -17.25 22.56 -11.79
CA VAL A 188 -15.82 22.88 -11.94
C VAL A 188 -15.52 23.01 -13.42
N GLY A 189 -14.67 23.95 -13.81
CA GLY A 189 -14.12 23.98 -15.16
C GLY A 189 -12.79 24.70 -15.22
N ASN A 190 -11.83 24.16 -15.96
CA ASN A 190 -10.46 24.66 -16.06
C ASN A 190 -9.71 24.66 -14.71
N GLY A 191 -10.05 23.74 -13.81
CA GLY A 191 -9.59 23.70 -12.41
C GLY A 191 -10.28 24.69 -11.48
N GLU A 192 -11.19 25.55 -11.98
CA GLU A 192 -11.87 26.55 -11.15
C GLU A 192 -13.24 26.05 -10.68
N VAL A 193 -13.39 25.90 -9.36
CA VAL A 193 -14.68 25.59 -8.71
C VAL A 193 -15.61 26.81 -8.76
N TRP A 194 -16.88 26.61 -9.13
CA TRP A 194 -17.86 27.68 -9.14
C TRP A 194 -18.29 28.07 -7.72
N ALA A 195 -17.91 29.28 -7.30
CA ALA A 195 -18.28 29.82 -5.99
C ALA A 195 -19.81 29.81 -5.77
N GLY A 196 -20.25 29.17 -4.68
CA GLY A 196 -21.68 29.03 -4.34
C GLY A 196 -22.39 27.85 -5.00
N THR A 197 -21.67 26.95 -5.69
CA THR A 197 -22.18 25.63 -6.09
C THR A 197 -21.87 24.58 -5.03
N GLY A 198 -22.59 23.46 -5.05
CA GLY A 198 -22.54 22.45 -4.00
C GLY A 198 -23.20 21.15 -4.46
N ASP A 199 -22.66 20.02 -4.02
CA ASP A 199 -23.41 18.76 -3.99
C ASP A 199 -24.13 18.65 -2.64
N SER A 200 -25.34 18.10 -2.65
CA SER A 200 -26.17 17.88 -1.45
C SER A 200 -26.43 16.40 -1.14
N GLY A 201 -25.79 15.48 -1.88
CA GLY A 201 -26.05 14.04 -1.79
C GLY A 201 -27.34 13.64 -2.51
N TRP A 202 -27.81 14.49 -3.42
CA TRP A 202 -29.01 14.30 -4.25
C TRP A 202 -28.74 14.67 -5.71
N GLN A 203 -27.47 14.78 -6.08
CA GLN A 203 -26.99 14.99 -7.43
C GLN A 203 -26.01 13.85 -7.75
N SER A 204 -25.82 13.55 -9.03
CA SER A 204 -24.63 12.80 -9.48
C SER A 204 -23.74 13.73 -10.27
N VAL A 205 -22.44 13.60 -10.05
CA VAL A 205 -21.41 14.42 -10.70
C VAL A 205 -20.58 13.56 -11.63
N VAL A 206 -20.40 14.01 -12.87
CA VAL A 206 -19.38 13.45 -13.77
C VAL A 206 -18.22 14.41 -13.79
N ALA A 207 -17.06 13.94 -13.35
CA ALA A 207 -15.87 14.75 -13.14
C ALA A 207 -14.67 14.16 -13.90
N PHE A 208 -13.76 15.03 -14.33
CA PHE A 208 -12.60 14.68 -15.13
C PHE A 208 -11.35 15.41 -14.67
N GLY A 209 -10.21 14.76 -14.88
CA GLY A 209 -8.88 15.27 -14.65
C GLY A 209 -7.89 14.65 -15.64
N LYS A 210 -6.61 14.98 -15.50
CA LYS A 210 -5.54 14.32 -16.27
C LYS A 210 -5.59 12.81 -15.98
N TYR A 211 -5.77 12.00 -17.03
CA TYR A 211 -5.98 10.54 -16.99
C TYR A 211 -7.09 10.04 -16.02
N HIS A 212 -8.05 10.89 -15.65
CA HIS A 212 -9.08 10.56 -14.67
C HIS A 212 -10.50 10.86 -15.18
N ALA A 213 -11.41 9.91 -15.00
CA ALA A 213 -12.84 10.05 -15.27
C ALA A 213 -13.67 9.40 -14.14
N TYR A 214 -14.37 10.25 -13.38
CA TYR A 214 -15.14 9.87 -12.19
C TYR A 214 -16.64 9.99 -12.40
N PHE A 215 -17.39 9.17 -11.68
CA PHE A 215 -18.84 9.28 -11.54
C PHE A 215 -19.19 9.16 -10.05
N SER A 216 -19.78 10.21 -9.50
CA SER A 216 -20.28 10.25 -8.12
C SER A 216 -21.73 9.77 -8.07
N ASP A 217 -22.02 8.75 -7.27
CA ASP A 217 -23.35 8.14 -7.15
C ASP A 217 -24.25 8.93 -6.20
N GLU A 218 -25.57 8.92 -6.38
CA GLU A 218 -26.47 9.34 -5.29
C GLU A 218 -26.45 8.26 -4.18
N PRO A 219 -26.22 8.58 -2.88
CA PRO A 219 -26.20 9.90 -2.23
C PRO A 219 -24.79 10.38 -1.78
N GLU A 220 -23.73 10.02 -2.50
CA GLU A 220 -22.38 10.54 -2.29
C GLU A 220 -22.37 12.07 -2.42
N VAL A 221 -21.50 12.75 -1.68
CA VAL A 221 -21.34 14.21 -1.76
C VAL A 221 -20.02 14.50 -2.46
N PHE A 222 -20.06 14.80 -3.76
CA PHE A 222 -18.87 15.14 -4.50
C PHE A 222 -18.25 16.47 -4.04
N LYS A 223 -16.91 16.51 -4.00
CA LYS A 223 -16.11 17.73 -3.88
C LYS A 223 -14.99 17.67 -4.93
N ALA A 224 -14.60 18.82 -5.46
CA ALA A 224 -13.41 18.90 -6.31
C ALA A 224 -12.20 18.39 -5.55
N GLN A 225 -11.51 17.42 -6.13
CA GLN A 225 -10.20 16.98 -5.68
C GLN A 225 -9.12 17.71 -6.48
N TRP A 226 -7.87 17.59 -6.06
CA TRP A 226 -6.72 18.23 -6.71
C TRP A 226 -6.57 17.87 -8.21
N TRP A 227 -7.02 16.67 -8.62
CA TRP A 227 -7.03 16.23 -10.02
C TRP A 227 -8.22 16.80 -10.82
N THR A 228 -9.28 17.29 -10.16
CA THR A 228 -10.54 17.68 -10.80
C THR A 228 -10.39 18.98 -11.57
N THR A 229 -10.17 18.90 -12.88
CA THR A 229 -10.15 20.07 -13.76
C THR A 229 -11.56 20.42 -14.25
N GLU A 230 -12.44 19.44 -14.42
CA GLU A 230 -13.77 19.61 -15.01
C GLU A 230 -14.83 18.82 -14.21
N ALA A 231 -16.01 19.40 -13.96
CA ALA A 231 -17.14 18.69 -13.36
C ALA A 231 -18.48 19.29 -13.76
N VAL A 232 -19.45 18.42 -14.06
CA VAL A 232 -20.83 18.76 -14.45
C VAL A 232 -21.78 17.86 -13.66
N SER A 233 -22.80 18.45 -13.04
CA SER A 233 -23.77 17.73 -12.21
C SER A 233 -25.11 17.53 -12.90
N GLY A 234 -25.77 16.42 -12.61
CA GLY A 234 -27.12 16.13 -13.06
C GLY A 234 -28.07 15.77 -11.94
N PHE A 235 -29.35 15.68 -12.31
CA PHE A 235 -30.40 15.11 -11.49
C PHE A 235 -31.48 14.45 -12.38
N ALA A 236 -31.90 13.21 -12.14
CA ALA A 236 -31.38 12.24 -11.18
C ALA A 236 -30.44 11.23 -11.86
N GLN A 237 -29.70 10.46 -11.08
CA GLN A 237 -28.93 9.30 -11.54
C GLN A 237 -29.88 8.30 -12.23
N ILE A 238 -29.62 7.96 -13.49
CA ILE A 238 -30.45 7.07 -14.33
C ILE A 238 -29.90 5.65 -14.46
N MET A 239 -28.60 5.47 -14.25
CA MET A 239 -27.90 4.19 -14.31
C MET A 239 -26.92 4.08 -13.14
N LYS A 240 -26.85 2.88 -12.54
CA LYS A 240 -25.89 2.49 -11.52
C LYS A 240 -25.52 1.02 -11.70
N ASP A 241 -24.23 0.70 -11.61
CA ASP A 241 -23.71 -0.68 -11.67
C ASP A 241 -24.16 -1.44 -12.93
N GLY A 242 -24.29 -0.72 -14.05
CA GLY A 242 -24.77 -1.25 -15.32
C GLY A 242 -26.28 -1.49 -15.39
N GLU A 243 -27.05 -1.18 -14.34
CA GLU A 243 -28.50 -1.32 -14.28
C GLU A 243 -29.27 0.00 -14.27
N ALA A 244 -30.45 -0.02 -14.90
CA ALA A 244 -31.32 1.14 -15.01
C ALA A 244 -32.11 1.35 -13.72
N ILE A 245 -31.94 2.51 -13.08
CA ILE A 245 -32.58 2.78 -11.78
C ILE A 245 -34.10 2.89 -11.96
N ALA A 246 -34.83 1.95 -11.37
CA ALA A 246 -36.26 1.79 -11.62
C ALA A 246 -37.16 2.64 -10.69
N SER A 247 -36.58 3.28 -9.68
CA SER A 247 -37.29 3.74 -8.48
C SER A 247 -37.10 5.23 -8.17
N TYR A 248 -37.57 6.10 -9.07
CA TYR A 248 -37.89 7.48 -8.69
C TYR A 248 -39.25 7.55 -8.02
N SER A 249 -39.37 8.32 -6.93
CA SER A 249 -40.65 8.79 -6.41
C SER A 249 -41.26 9.77 -7.43
N CYS A 250 -42.04 9.22 -8.36
CA CYS A 250 -42.29 9.88 -9.63
C CYS A 250 -43.28 11.07 -9.50
N ALA A 251 -42.74 12.28 -9.38
CA ALA A 251 -43.49 13.54 -9.37
C ALA A 251 -43.10 14.46 -10.55
N GLY A 252 -44.10 15.15 -11.11
CA GLY A 252 -43.88 16.24 -12.07
C GLY A 252 -43.12 15.84 -13.34
N HIS A 253 -42.20 16.70 -13.78
CA HIS A 253 -41.54 16.63 -15.08
C HIS A 253 -40.68 15.38 -15.30
N PHE A 254 -40.20 14.69 -14.27
CA PHE A 254 -39.35 13.50 -14.42
C PHE A 254 -40.11 12.26 -14.95
N CYS A 255 -41.42 12.22 -14.74
CA CYS A 255 -42.32 11.15 -15.21
C CYS A 255 -42.86 11.40 -16.63
N GLN A 256 -42.61 12.58 -17.19
CA GLN A 256 -43.19 13.03 -18.44
C GLN A 256 -42.17 12.96 -19.58
N LYS A 257 -42.70 12.76 -20.78
CA LYS A 257 -41.92 12.83 -22.02
C LYS A 257 -41.53 14.28 -22.29
N HIS A 258 -40.22 14.52 -22.32
CA HIS A 258 -39.60 15.80 -22.64
C HIS A 258 -38.34 15.53 -23.48
N PRO A 259 -37.80 16.54 -24.18
CA PRO A 259 -36.41 16.50 -24.60
C PRO A 259 -35.52 16.26 -23.37
N ARG A 260 -34.48 15.44 -23.53
CA ARG A 260 -33.55 15.08 -22.45
C ARG A 260 -32.11 15.19 -22.91
N THR A 261 -31.25 15.51 -21.96
CA THR A 261 -29.80 15.42 -22.08
C THR A 261 -29.30 14.50 -20.97
N ALA A 262 -28.35 13.62 -21.27
CA ALA A 262 -27.71 12.76 -20.29
C ALA A 262 -26.23 12.58 -20.59
N VAL A 263 -25.47 12.27 -19.54
CA VAL A 263 -24.05 11.91 -19.60
C VAL A 263 -23.84 10.62 -18.82
N GLY A 264 -22.94 9.76 -19.28
CA GLY A 264 -22.57 8.54 -18.58
C GLY A 264 -21.18 8.04 -18.95
N LEU A 265 -20.66 7.10 -18.16
CA LEU A 265 -19.35 6.47 -18.34
C LEU A 265 -19.51 4.95 -18.51
N SER A 266 -18.58 4.32 -19.22
CA SER A 266 -18.42 2.86 -19.24
C SER A 266 -17.91 2.33 -17.90
N LYS A 267 -17.96 1.00 -17.74
CA LYS A 267 -17.51 0.30 -16.52
C LYS A 267 -16.03 0.56 -16.20
N ASP A 268 -15.21 0.55 -17.24
CA ASP A 268 -13.76 0.79 -17.21
C ASP A 268 -13.39 2.29 -17.23
N ARG A 269 -14.38 3.19 -17.17
CA ARG A 269 -14.23 4.65 -17.25
C ARG A 269 -13.55 5.18 -18.53
N ARG A 270 -13.25 4.33 -19.52
CA ARG A 270 -12.56 4.70 -20.78
C ARG A 270 -13.46 5.38 -21.82
N THR A 271 -14.78 5.15 -21.75
CA THR A 271 -15.74 5.67 -22.73
C THR A 271 -16.72 6.63 -22.07
N LEU A 272 -16.82 7.84 -22.63
CA LEU A 272 -17.80 8.86 -22.27
C LEU A 272 -18.98 8.84 -23.25
N TYR A 273 -20.18 8.77 -22.72
CA TYR A 273 -21.44 8.79 -23.46
C TYR A 273 -22.13 10.14 -23.28
N LEU A 274 -22.35 10.87 -24.36
CA LEU A 274 -23.14 12.11 -24.37
C LEU A 274 -24.42 11.86 -25.17
N LEU A 275 -25.59 12.07 -24.57
CA LEU A 275 -26.87 11.71 -25.15
C LEU A 275 -27.84 12.91 -25.15
N VAL A 276 -28.42 13.21 -26.31
CA VAL A 276 -29.55 14.13 -26.45
C VAL A 276 -30.70 13.42 -27.17
N VAL A 277 -31.91 13.53 -26.61
CA VAL A 277 -33.15 13.04 -27.20
C VAL A 277 -34.08 14.22 -27.42
N ASP A 278 -34.54 14.44 -28.65
CA ASP A 278 -35.47 15.52 -28.96
C ASP A 278 -36.86 15.26 -28.37
N GLY A 279 -37.68 16.30 -28.23
CA GLY A 279 -39.03 16.18 -27.69
C GLY A 279 -39.94 17.37 -27.97
N ARG A 280 -41.22 17.26 -27.58
CA ARG A 280 -42.26 18.30 -27.75
C ARG A 280 -42.54 18.70 -29.20
N THR A 281 -42.23 17.84 -30.17
CA THR A 281 -42.51 18.07 -31.60
C THR A 281 -43.19 16.86 -32.23
N ASP A 282 -43.74 17.01 -33.44
CA ASP A 282 -44.35 15.89 -34.18
C ASP A 282 -43.30 14.87 -34.68
N ILE A 283 -42.03 15.27 -34.78
CA ILE A 283 -40.92 14.38 -35.19
C ILE A 283 -40.30 13.63 -34.00
N SER A 284 -40.34 14.21 -32.79
CA SER A 284 -39.93 13.53 -31.56
C SER A 284 -40.79 13.96 -30.38
N VAL A 285 -41.41 12.98 -29.69
CA VAL A 285 -42.25 13.25 -28.51
C VAL A 285 -41.46 13.42 -27.22
N GLY A 286 -40.19 12.98 -27.20
CA GLY A 286 -39.35 12.97 -26.00
C GLY A 286 -39.56 11.75 -25.11
N VAL A 287 -38.74 11.66 -24.06
CA VAL A 287 -38.64 10.47 -23.20
C VAL A 287 -38.78 10.79 -21.72
N THR A 288 -39.29 9.81 -20.99
CA THR A 288 -39.21 9.72 -19.52
C THR A 288 -37.79 9.34 -19.08
N LEU A 289 -37.43 9.54 -17.81
CA LEU A 289 -36.11 9.12 -17.31
C LEU A 289 -35.86 7.61 -17.47
N LYS A 290 -36.90 6.78 -17.34
CA LYS A 290 -36.79 5.33 -17.53
C LYS A 290 -36.50 4.93 -18.98
N GLU A 291 -37.13 5.60 -19.95
CA GLU A 291 -36.84 5.41 -21.37
C GLU A 291 -35.43 5.93 -21.72
N LEU A 292 -35.00 7.05 -21.12
CA LEU A 292 -33.65 7.60 -21.26
C LEU A 292 -32.56 6.64 -20.72
N ALA A 293 -32.79 6.03 -19.55
CA ALA A 293 -31.90 5.03 -18.97
C ALA A 293 -31.69 3.83 -19.90
N VAL A 294 -32.78 3.31 -20.50
CA VAL A 294 -32.70 2.22 -21.48
C VAL A 294 -31.87 2.64 -22.71
N ILE A 295 -32.10 3.85 -23.24
CA ILE A 295 -31.38 4.34 -24.42
C ILE A 295 -29.86 4.48 -24.14
N ILE A 296 -29.46 5.00 -22.97
CA ILE A 296 -28.03 5.17 -22.66
C ILE A 296 -27.35 3.84 -22.25
N LYS A 297 -28.09 2.91 -21.63
CA LYS A 297 -27.66 1.52 -21.41
C LYS A 297 -27.38 0.81 -22.74
N ASP A 298 -28.26 0.97 -23.73
CA ASP A 298 -28.10 0.40 -25.09
C ASP A 298 -26.87 0.96 -25.83
N LEU A 299 -26.36 2.15 -25.46
CA LEU A 299 -25.10 2.70 -25.97
C LEU A 299 -23.86 2.11 -25.29
N GLY A 300 -23.99 1.57 -24.07
CA GLY A 300 -22.89 0.96 -23.29
C GLY A 300 -22.54 1.69 -21.99
N ALA A 301 -23.35 2.65 -21.52
CA ALA A 301 -23.11 3.29 -20.22
C ALA A 301 -23.35 2.31 -19.07
N HIS A 302 -22.43 2.33 -18.10
CA HIS A 302 -22.52 1.59 -16.84
C HIS A 302 -23.21 2.45 -15.78
N ASP A 303 -22.76 3.70 -15.64
CA ASP A 303 -23.30 4.71 -14.75
C ASP A 303 -23.61 5.98 -15.55
N ALA A 304 -24.71 6.67 -15.21
CA ALA A 304 -25.19 7.81 -15.99
C ALA A 304 -26.18 8.68 -15.20
N VAL A 305 -26.22 9.97 -15.51
CA VAL A 305 -27.08 10.98 -14.91
C VAL A 305 -27.83 11.78 -15.97
N ASN A 306 -29.08 12.16 -15.68
CA ASN A 306 -29.84 13.13 -16.48
C ASN A 306 -29.39 14.57 -16.17
N LEU A 307 -29.11 15.36 -17.21
CA LEU A 307 -28.78 16.79 -17.13
C LEU A 307 -30.02 17.67 -17.35
N ASP A 308 -29.88 19.00 -17.41
CA ASP A 308 -31.03 19.86 -17.70
C ASP A 308 -31.61 19.55 -19.09
N GLY A 309 -32.94 19.63 -19.20
CA GLY A 309 -33.70 19.13 -20.33
C GLY A 309 -34.63 20.15 -20.95
N GLY A 310 -35.58 19.66 -21.75
CA GLY A 310 -36.53 20.53 -22.43
C GLY A 310 -35.83 21.42 -23.46
N GLY A 311 -36.06 22.74 -23.40
CA GLY A 311 -35.45 23.67 -24.34
C GLY A 311 -33.93 23.84 -24.19
N SER A 312 -33.36 23.37 -23.08
CA SER A 312 -31.91 23.35 -22.86
C SER A 312 -31.22 22.26 -23.69
N SER A 313 -31.92 21.17 -24.01
CA SER A 313 -31.37 20.01 -24.72
C SER A 313 -30.83 20.35 -26.10
N THR A 314 -29.50 20.42 -26.19
CA THR A 314 -28.77 20.82 -27.39
C THR A 314 -27.49 19.99 -27.51
N MET A 315 -27.26 19.37 -28.67
CA MET A 315 -25.99 18.76 -29.05
C MET A 315 -25.40 19.50 -30.25
N TRP A 316 -24.13 19.87 -30.16
CA TRP A 316 -23.37 20.56 -31.20
C TRP A 316 -22.09 19.77 -31.54
N VAL A 317 -21.74 19.72 -32.83
CA VAL A 317 -20.49 19.17 -33.33
C VAL A 317 -19.85 20.16 -34.32
N GLN A 318 -18.54 20.34 -34.22
CA GLN A 318 -17.78 21.22 -35.10
C GLN A 318 -17.93 20.78 -36.56
N ASN A 319 -18.15 21.72 -37.48
CA ASN A 319 -18.53 21.51 -38.88
C ASN A 319 -19.88 20.79 -39.14
N GLY A 320 -20.47 20.11 -38.14
CA GLY A 320 -21.84 19.56 -38.20
C GLY A 320 -22.93 20.56 -37.80
N GLY A 321 -22.62 21.52 -36.93
CA GLY A 321 -23.58 22.45 -36.36
C GLY A 321 -24.35 21.86 -35.17
N ILE A 322 -25.55 22.39 -34.92
CA ILE A 322 -26.50 21.79 -33.96
C ILE A 322 -27.10 20.57 -34.65
N LEU A 323 -27.01 19.39 -34.01
CA LEU A 323 -27.45 18.12 -34.61
C LEU A 323 -28.94 17.84 -34.39
N ASN A 324 -29.46 18.22 -33.22
CA ASN A 324 -30.84 18.00 -32.82
C ASN A 324 -31.74 19.21 -33.15
N ASN A 325 -33.03 19.13 -32.85
CA ASN A 325 -34.02 20.19 -33.07
C ASN A 325 -34.52 20.78 -31.72
N PRO A 326 -33.87 21.81 -31.15
CA PRO A 326 -34.19 22.35 -29.84
C PRO A 326 -35.66 22.75 -29.70
N SER A 327 -36.31 22.35 -28.59
CA SER A 327 -37.78 22.50 -28.45
C SER A 327 -38.30 23.94 -28.42
N ASP A 328 -37.41 24.93 -28.26
CA ASP A 328 -37.73 26.35 -28.26
C ASP A 328 -37.64 26.99 -29.66
N GLY A 329 -37.13 26.26 -30.66
CA GLY A 329 -36.74 26.75 -31.98
C GLY A 329 -35.21 26.87 -32.10
N PRO A 330 -34.58 27.97 -31.67
CA PRO A 330 -33.13 28.06 -31.56
C PRO A 330 -32.64 27.42 -30.25
N GLU A 331 -31.35 27.04 -30.20
CA GLU A 331 -30.69 26.75 -28.92
C GLU A 331 -30.78 27.96 -27.98
N ARG A 332 -31.08 27.70 -26.70
CA ARG A 332 -31.14 28.74 -25.65
C ARG A 332 -29.76 28.96 -25.01
N VAL A 333 -29.68 30.02 -24.21
CA VAL A 333 -28.55 30.25 -23.30
C VAL A 333 -28.77 29.42 -22.02
N VAL A 334 -27.75 28.68 -21.59
CA VAL A 334 -27.74 27.87 -20.35
C VAL A 334 -26.59 28.30 -19.44
N ALA A 335 -26.55 27.81 -18.19
CA ALA A 335 -25.49 28.17 -17.24
C ALA A 335 -24.13 27.59 -17.65
N ASN A 336 -24.02 26.26 -17.71
CA ASN A 336 -22.81 25.51 -18.05
C ASN A 336 -23.09 24.42 -19.12
N HIS A 337 -22.02 23.74 -19.52
CA HIS A 337 -21.94 22.84 -20.66
C HIS A 337 -20.88 21.76 -20.39
N LEU A 338 -20.93 20.66 -21.12
CA LEU A 338 -19.82 19.71 -21.25
C LEU A 338 -19.40 19.62 -22.71
N ALA A 339 -18.13 19.88 -23.00
CA ALA A 339 -17.52 19.81 -24.32
C ALA A 339 -16.40 18.76 -24.37
N VAL A 340 -16.00 18.40 -25.58
CA VAL A 340 -14.97 17.40 -25.89
C VAL A 340 -14.03 17.98 -26.94
N HIS A 341 -12.76 18.14 -26.57
CA HIS A 341 -11.67 18.25 -27.52
C HIS A 341 -11.42 16.88 -28.14
N ALA A 342 -11.11 16.84 -29.43
CA ALA A 342 -10.84 15.63 -30.19
C ALA A 342 -9.94 15.95 -31.39
N SER A 343 -8.68 16.34 -31.10
CA SER A 343 -7.73 16.78 -32.13
C SER A 343 -7.13 15.61 -32.93
N GLY A 344 -7.12 14.39 -32.38
CA GLY A 344 -6.43 13.23 -32.95
C GLY A 344 -4.91 13.27 -32.82
N SER A 345 -4.38 14.16 -31.96
CA SER A 345 -2.95 14.30 -31.72
C SER A 345 -2.66 14.95 -30.36
N GLY A 346 -1.72 14.39 -29.62
CA GLY A 346 -1.42 14.77 -28.23
C GLY A 346 -1.65 13.59 -27.29
N GLN A 347 -1.40 13.77 -25.99
CA GLN A 347 -1.71 12.73 -25.01
C GLN A 347 -3.23 12.59 -24.79
N PRO A 348 -3.74 11.41 -24.41
CA PRO A 348 -5.13 11.25 -23.96
C PRO A 348 -5.36 12.10 -22.70
N GLY A 349 -6.51 12.76 -22.61
CA GLY A 349 -6.78 13.71 -21.53
C GLY A 349 -7.30 13.06 -20.26
N ALA A 350 -8.22 12.12 -20.37
CA ALA A 350 -9.02 11.61 -19.25
C ALA A 350 -9.22 10.08 -19.27
N CYS A 351 -8.38 9.35 -20.02
CA CYS A 351 -8.31 7.89 -19.92
C CYS A 351 -7.03 7.45 -19.23
N GLY A 352 -7.25 6.42 -18.41
CA GLY A 352 -6.36 5.81 -17.46
C GLY A 352 -7.29 5.36 -16.35
N GLU A 353 -7.03 4.19 -15.77
CA GLU A 353 -7.40 4.05 -14.37
C GLU A 353 -6.31 4.78 -13.58
N TRP A 354 -6.25 6.12 -13.65
CA TRP A 354 -5.72 6.81 -12.49
C TRP A 354 -6.82 6.62 -11.44
N PRO A 355 -6.66 5.73 -10.44
CA PRO A 355 -7.62 5.68 -9.36
C PRO A 355 -7.71 7.07 -8.74
N PRO A 356 -8.85 7.46 -8.14
CA PRO A 356 -8.89 8.68 -7.36
C PRO A 356 -7.87 8.50 -6.21
N GLU A 357 -6.71 9.17 -6.34
CA GLU A 357 -5.61 9.28 -5.36
C GLU A 357 -4.68 8.05 -5.14
N GLN A 358 -4.79 6.91 -5.85
CA GLN A 358 -4.23 5.61 -5.35
C GLN A 358 -3.06 4.95 -6.13
N VAL A 359 -2.01 5.65 -6.58
CA VAL A 359 -0.78 4.91 -7.01
C VAL A 359 0.54 5.53 -6.59
N MET A 360 0.66 6.86 -6.57
CA MET A 360 1.89 7.51 -6.06
C MET A 360 2.19 7.16 -4.60
N ILE A 361 1.16 6.94 -3.78
CA ILE A 361 1.33 6.41 -2.42
C ILE A 361 1.86 4.97 -2.51
N ASP A 362 1.35 4.10 -3.38
CA ASP A 362 1.85 2.72 -3.53
C ASP A 362 3.34 2.73 -3.91
N SER A 363 3.74 3.53 -4.90
CA SER A 363 5.15 3.74 -5.31
C SER A 363 6.10 4.16 -4.16
N ALA A 364 5.53 4.67 -3.06
CA ALA A 364 6.21 5.22 -1.90
C ALA A 364 6.19 4.32 -0.66
N LEU A 365 5.58 3.13 -0.77
CA LEU A 365 5.28 2.24 0.34
C LEU A 365 5.88 0.84 0.19
N PHE A 366 6.90 0.72 -0.66
CA PHE A 366 7.58 -0.55 -0.98
C PHE A 366 9.10 -0.48 -0.83
N ASP A 367 9.64 0.58 -0.25
CA ASP A 367 11.06 0.66 0.08
C ASP A 367 11.29 -0.10 1.39
N ALA A 368 12.26 -1.02 1.41
CA ALA A 368 12.55 -1.99 2.49
C ALA A 368 13.14 -1.36 3.77
N ALA A 369 13.00 -0.05 3.93
CA ALA A 369 13.75 0.76 4.89
C ALA A 369 13.07 0.91 6.26
N GLY A 370 11.80 0.52 6.41
CA GLY A 370 11.05 0.60 7.67
C GLY A 370 10.79 -0.76 8.29
N SER A 371 10.97 -0.88 9.61
CA SER A 371 10.37 -1.97 10.41
C SER A 371 8.89 -1.67 10.67
N THR A 372 8.08 -2.70 10.90
CA THR A 372 6.76 -2.55 11.54
C THR A 372 6.62 -3.32 12.85
N ASP A 373 7.69 -3.86 13.43
CA ASP A 373 7.69 -4.45 14.79
C ASP A 373 7.45 -3.34 15.83
N VAL A 374 6.21 -3.21 16.33
CA VAL A 374 5.86 -2.16 17.30
C VAL A 374 5.91 -2.64 18.75
N ASP A 375 6.00 -3.95 19.01
CA ASP A 375 6.05 -4.51 20.37
C ASP A 375 7.38 -5.16 20.80
N GLY A 376 8.34 -5.22 19.89
CA GLY A 376 9.73 -5.61 20.13
C GLY A 376 9.93 -7.12 20.21
N ASP A 377 9.03 -7.91 19.61
CA ASP A 377 9.10 -9.37 19.60
C ASP A 377 9.92 -9.95 18.44
N GLY A 378 10.37 -9.10 17.51
CA GLY A 378 11.17 -9.46 16.35
C GLY A 378 10.35 -9.88 15.14
N LEU A 379 9.05 -9.57 15.09
CA LEU A 379 8.14 -9.91 13.99
C LEU A 379 7.49 -8.66 13.37
N ALA A 380 7.07 -8.74 12.11
CA ALA A 380 6.45 -7.60 11.44
C ALA A 380 4.96 -7.44 11.84
N ASP A 381 4.57 -6.31 12.44
CA ASP A 381 3.16 -6.07 12.79
C ASP A 381 2.36 -5.41 11.66
N PHE A 382 1.06 -5.74 11.60
CA PHE A 382 0.15 -5.19 10.60
C PHE A 382 -0.49 -3.89 11.09
N CYS A 383 0.11 -2.76 10.74
CA CYS A 383 -0.35 -1.43 11.12
C CYS A 383 -1.16 -0.74 10.01
N ALA A 384 -2.29 -0.11 10.37
CA ALA A 384 -3.08 0.71 9.46
C ALA A 384 -3.94 1.74 10.20
N ARG A 385 -4.19 2.87 9.54
CA ARG A 385 -5.00 3.97 10.04
C ARG A 385 -6.50 3.68 9.91
N ALA A 386 -7.26 3.97 10.96
CA ALA A 386 -8.72 4.03 10.98
C ALA A 386 -9.23 5.45 11.28
N ALA A 387 -10.54 5.64 11.24
CA ALA A 387 -11.18 6.90 11.61
C ALA A 387 -10.79 7.43 13.00
N ALA A 388 -10.52 6.52 13.94
CA ALA A 388 -10.16 6.83 15.31
C ALA A 388 -8.66 7.04 15.56
N GLY A 389 -7.79 6.81 14.57
CA GLY A 389 -6.32 6.84 14.74
C GLY A 389 -5.59 5.67 14.08
N LEU A 390 -4.28 5.57 14.29
CA LEU A 390 -3.47 4.41 13.85
C LEU A 390 -3.76 3.19 14.73
N LEU A 391 -3.96 2.02 14.13
CA LEU A 391 -4.09 0.74 14.82
C LEU A 391 -2.98 -0.20 14.33
N CYS A 392 -2.46 -1.04 15.23
CA CYS A 392 -1.63 -2.19 14.86
C CYS A 392 -2.25 -3.48 15.38
N ALA A 393 -2.29 -4.49 14.52
CA ALA A 393 -2.57 -5.86 14.89
C ALA A 393 -1.25 -6.61 14.93
N LEU A 394 -0.97 -7.19 16.09
CA LEU A 394 0.34 -7.70 16.44
C LEU A 394 0.48 -9.15 15.96
N SER A 395 1.66 -9.47 15.45
CA SER A 395 2.07 -10.76 14.93
C SER A 395 2.38 -11.75 16.07
N GLY A 396 3.01 -12.88 15.74
CA GLY A 396 3.35 -13.92 16.71
C GLY A 396 2.73 -15.28 16.39
N GLN A 397 3.39 -16.34 16.88
CA GLN A 397 3.26 -17.77 16.55
C GLN A 397 1.86 -18.41 16.45
N ASN A 398 0.78 -17.72 16.81
CA ASN A 398 -0.60 -18.23 16.76
C ASN A 398 -1.60 -17.28 16.06
N GLY A 399 -1.13 -16.18 15.46
CA GLY A 399 -1.92 -15.35 14.56
C GLY A 399 -2.11 -13.90 14.98
N LEU A 400 -2.28 -13.07 13.94
CA LEU A 400 -2.46 -11.60 13.89
C LEU A 400 -3.72 -11.07 14.62
N SER A 401 -3.87 -11.43 15.89
CA SER A 401 -5.14 -11.33 16.66
C SER A 401 -5.03 -10.51 17.94
N LYS A 402 -3.82 -10.30 18.45
CA LYS A 402 -3.51 -9.31 19.48
C LYS A 402 -3.54 -7.92 18.82
N GLN A 403 -3.90 -6.88 19.56
CA GLN A 403 -3.84 -5.48 19.11
C GLN A 403 -3.19 -4.66 20.22
N LEU A 404 -2.48 -3.59 19.84
CA LEU A 404 -2.07 -2.54 20.78
C LEU A 404 -3.30 -1.95 21.51
N GLN A 405 -3.07 -1.23 22.61
CA GLN A 405 -4.13 -0.73 23.49
C GLN A 405 -4.95 0.44 22.90
N GLY A 406 -5.73 0.14 21.87
CA GLY A 406 -6.57 1.09 21.14
C GLY A 406 -5.84 1.81 20.01
N PRO A 407 -6.54 2.71 19.29
CA PRO A 407 -5.94 3.52 18.23
C PRO A 407 -5.13 4.67 18.81
N HIS A 408 -3.99 5.01 18.19
CA HIS A 408 -3.26 6.24 18.47
C HIS A 408 -4.06 7.46 17.97
N PRO A 409 -4.67 8.26 18.86
CA PRO A 409 -5.73 9.20 18.48
C PRO A 409 -5.21 10.42 17.73
N GLU A 410 -3.91 10.73 17.82
CA GLU A 410 -3.28 11.88 17.17
C GLU A 410 -3.33 11.80 15.63
N LEU A 411 -3.58 10.62 15.06
CA LEU A 411 -3.71 10.35 13.62
C LEU A 411 -5.19 10.18 13.15
N SER A 412 -6.16 10.65 13.94
CA SER A 412 -7.61 10.45 13.71
C SER A 412 -8.26 11.37 12.66
N ASP A 413 -9.46 11.00 12.18
CA ASP A 413 -10.26 11.80 11.23
C ASP A 413 -10.67 13.15 11.84
N ASP A 414 -10.97 13.17 13.14
CA ASP A 414 -11.36 14.38 13.90
C ASP A 414 -10.24 15.44 13.94
N LEU A 415 -8.98 15.02 13.76
CA LEU A 415 -7.81 15.88 13.66
C LEU A 415 -7.41 16.19 12.20
N GLY A 416 -8.17 15.72 11.21
CA GLY A 416 -7.96 16.02 9.79
C GLY A 416 -6.95 15.12 9.07
N TRP A 417 -6.61 13.96 9.63
CA TRP A 417 -5.71 12.99 8.99
C TRP A 417 -6.36 12.16 7.88
N ASN A 418 -7.65 12.36 7.59
CA ASN A 418 -8.31 11.84 6.38
C ASN A 418 -7.99 12.66 5.10
N HIS A 419 -7.03 13.58 5.15
CA HIS A 419 -6.55 14.30 3.98
C HIS A 419 -5.36 13.57 3.31
N PRO A 420 -5.26 13.50 1.97
CA PRO A 420 -4.21 12.75 1.27
C PRO A 420 -2.77 13.15 1.63
N SER A 421 -2.52 14.45 1.79
CA SER A 421 -1.21 14.99 2.19
C SER A 421 -0.82 14.70 3.65
N HIS A 422 -1.67 13.96 4.37
CA HIS A 422 -1.50 13.53 5.75
C HIS A 422 -1.42 11.99 5.82
N TYR A 423 -2.50 11.26 5.48
CA TYR A 423 -2.48 9.79 5.54
C TYR A 423 -1.49 9.15 4.56
N GLY A 424 -1.21 9.80 3.42
CA GLY A 424 -0.23 9.35 2.44
C GLY A 424 1.22 9.53 2.86
N THR A 425 1.48 9.97 4.11
CA THR A 425 2.81 10.25 4.67
C THR A 425 3.10 9.49 5.97
N ILE A 426 2.22 8.56 6.35
CA ILE A 426 2.42 7.70 7.53
C ILE A 426 3.49 6.66 7.18
N HIS A 427 4.65 6.74 7.80
CA HIS A 427 5.76 5.78 7.69
C HIS A 427 6.14 5.28 9.08
N MET A 428 6.83 4.13 9.13
CA MET A 428 7.23 3.49 10.38
C MET A 428 8.69 3.02 10.32
N GLY A 429 9.33 2.98 11.48
CA GLY A 429 10.73 2.60 11.69
C GLY A 429 11.26 3.19 12.99
N ASP A 430 12.26 2.54 13.60
CA ASP A 430 12.90 2.97 14.84
C ASP A 430 13.65 4.29 14.63
N ILE A 431 13.29 5.37 15.35
CA ILE A 431 14.03 6.64 15.30
C ILE A 431 14.91 6.87 16.53
N ASP A 432 14.81 6.07 17.60
CA ASP A 432 15.50 6.33 18.88
C ASP A 432 16.40 5.23 19.45
N GLY A 433 16.51 4.11 18.74
CA GLY A 433 17.43 3.01 18.99
C GLY A 433 16.92 2.03 20.04
N ASP A 434 15.62 2.02 20.32
CA ASP A 434 14.99 1.06 21.24
C ASP A 434 14.48 -0.22 20.54
N THR A 435 14.73 -0.34 19.22
CA THR A 435 14.34 -1.41 18.29
C THR A 435 12.84 -1.48 17.94
N LEU A 436 12.01 -0.60 18.50
CA LEU A 436 10.58 -0.55 18.19
C LEU A 436 10.31 0.37 16.98
N ALA A 437 9.33 0.00 16.15
CA ALA A 437 8.90 0.79 15.01
C ALA A 437 8.06 1.99 15.44
N ASP A 438 8.67 3.17 15.48
CA ASP A 438 7.96 4.43 15.69
C ASP A 438 7.08 4.79 14.48
N VAL A 439 6.16 5.74 14.64
CA VAL A 439 5.38 6.30 13.53
C VAL A 439 5.70 7.76 13.28
N CYS A 440 6.18 8.09 12.07
CA CYS A 440 6.32 9.46 11.59
C CYS A 440 5.24 9.78 10.55
N ALA A 441 4.67 10.98 10.62
CA ALA A 441 3.71 11.48 9.63
C ALA A 441 3.70 13.01 9.49
N ARG A 442 3.31 13.51 8.32
CA ARG A 442 3.29 14.93 7.98
C ARG A 442 1.94 15.57 8.28
N GLY A 443 1.93 16.58 9.15
CA GLY A 443 0.80 17.50 9.30
C GLY A 443 1.04 18.84 8.59
N ASN A 444 0.06 19.74 8.65
CA ASN A 444 0.11 21.08 8.04
C ASN A 444 1.39 21.89 8.35
N SER A 445 1.97 21.66 9.54
CA SER A 445 3.10 22.41 10.10
C SER A 445 4.47 21.73 9.94
N GLY A 446 4.55 20.55 9.32
CA GLY A 446 5.76 19.72 9.27
C GLY A 446 5.54 18.29 9.77
N ILE A 447 6.63 17.53 9.85
CA ILE A 447 6.63 16.14 10.34
C ILE A 447 6.47 16.09 11.86
N ARG A 448 5.75 15.07 12.32
CA ARG A 448 5.64 14.66 13.72
C ARG A 448 5.92 13.17 13.79
N CYS A 449 6.70 12.75 14.77
CA CYS A 449 6.96 11.34 15.05
C CYS A 449 6.50 11.02 16.47
N TRP A 450 5.84 9.89 16.64
CA TRP A 450 5.40 9.38 17.94
C TRP A 450 6.07 8.04 18.16
N ARG A 451 6.78 7.92 19.26
CA ARG A 451 7.54 6.71 19.54
C ARG A 451 6.65 5.57 19.99
N SER A 452 7.05 4.34 19.69
CA SER A 452 6.40 3.19 20.29
C SER A 452 6.70 3.11 21.79
N THR A 453 5.93 2.29 22.49
CA THR A 453 6.08 1.99 23.92
C THR A 453 5.87 0.49 24.20
N GLY A 454 5.82 -0.33 23.15
CA GLY A 454 5.48 -1.75 23.18
C GLY A 454 3.97 -2.04 23.32
N ASP A 455 3.22 -1.20 24.03
CA ASP A 455 1.77 -1.35 24.27
C ASP A 455 0.91 -0.29 23.53
N GLY A 456 1.55 0.71 22.92
CA GLY A 456 0.95 1.86 22.26
C GLY A 456 2.01 2.87 21.78
N PHE A 457 1.61 4.11 21.51
CA PHE A 457 2.53 5.20 21.11
C PHE A 457 2.51 6.35 22.12
N ASP A 458 3.62 7.11 22.18
CA ASP A 458 3.75 8.32 23.00
C ASP A 458 2.64 9.36 22.70
N ASP A 459 2.06 9.99 23.73
CA ASP A 459 1.10 11.09 23.56
C ASP A 459 1.76 12.39 23.00
N THR A 460 3.09 12.51 23.12
CA THR A 460 3.84 13.72 22.74
C THR A 460 4.73 13.45 21.55
N ALA A 461 4.44 14.14 20.43
CA ALA A 461 5.26 14.01 19.23
C ALA A 461 6.65 14.65 19.38
N ILE A 462 7.67 13.92 18.92
CA ILE A 462 8.95 14.49 18.47
C ILE A 462 8.66 15.31 17.21
N LEU A 463 9.26 16.50 17.13
CA LEU A 463 9.09 17.40 15.98
C LEU A 463 10.18 17.13 14.94
N GLY A 464 9.75 16.73 13.75
CA GLY A 464 10.64 16.55 12.59
C GLY A 464 10.79 17.84 11.76
N PRO A 465 11.29 17.72 10.51
CA PRO A 465 11.47 18.85 9.62
C PRO A 465 10.16 19.62 9.36
N ALA A 466 10.31 20.93 9.17
CA ALA A 466 9.19 21.87 9.09
C ALA A 466 8.33 21.78 7.81
N TRP A 467 8.52 20.75 6.98
CA TRP A 467 7.90 20.43 5.68
C TRP A 467 6.38 20.69 5.62
N SER A 468 5.99 21.96 5.51
CA SER A 468 4.66 22.49 5.81
C SER A 468 3.89 22.90 4.56
N ASP A 469 2.58 23.12 4.73
CA ASP A 469 1.71 23.63 3.64
C ASP A 469 2.21 25.00 3.14
N ALA A 470 2.76 25.82 4.05
CA ALA A 470 3.34 27.12 3.70
C ALA A 470 4.63 27.01 2.86
N ALA A 471 5.29 25.85 2.88
CA ALA A 471 6.48 25.53 2.10
C ALA A 471 6.18 24.67 0.85
N GLY A 472 4.90 24.42 0.54
CA GLY A 472 4.47 23.65 -0.62
C GLY A 472 4.45 22.13 -0.42
N TRP A 473 4.75 21.62 0.77
CA TRP A 473 4.82 20.17 1.02
C TRP A 473 3.46 19.47 1.05
N GLU A 474 2.35 20.20 0.93
CA GLU A 474 1.01 19.64 0.71
C GLU A 474 0.78 19.10 -0.71
N ASN A 475 1.70 19.39 -1.65
CA ASN A 475 1.62 18.91 -3.03
C ASN A 475 2.15 17.46 -3.14
N GLU A 476 1.45 16.62 -3.91
CA GLU A 476 1.75 15.18 -4.10
C GLU A 476 3.22 14.92 -4.47
N LYS A 477 3.76 15.70 -5.41
CA LYS A 477 5.17 15.70 -5.87
C LYS A 477 6.24 15.95 -4.79
N HIS A 478 5.82 16.22 -3.55
CA HIS A 478 6.67 16.37 -2.37
C HIS A 478 6.24 15.37 -1.29
N PHE A 479 4.98 15.37 -0.83
CA PHE A 479 4.59 14.48 0.27
C PHE A 479 4.70 12.98 -0.05
N SER A 480 4.42 12.57 -1.29
CA SER A 480 4.57 11.15 -1.71
C SER A 480 6.02 10.69 -1.82
N THR A 481 6.99 11.59 -1.63
CA THR A 481 8.42 11.27 -1.69
C THR A 481 9.08 11.21 -0.32
N ILE A 482 8.30 11.44 0.76
CA ILE A 482 8.77 11.27 2.14
C ILE A 482 9.06 9.79 2.36
N ARG A 483 10.17 9.50 3.05
CA ARG A 483 10.61 8.16 3.43
C ARG A 483 11.25 8.20 4.81
N MET A 484 11.28 7.03 5.44
CA MET A 484 12.11 6.71 6.61
C MET A 484 13.20 5.76 6.12
N LEU A 485 14.47 6.10 6.31
CA LEU A 485 15.63 5.33 5.84
C LEU A 485 16.85 5.67 6.68
N ASP A 486 17.73 4.70 6.88
CA ASP A 486 19.00 4.90 7.61
C ASP A 486 20.06 5.36 6.62
N VAL A 487 20.30 6.67 6.53
CA VAL A 487 21.23 7.22 5.52
C VAL A 487 22.68 7.20 5.96
N ASP A 488 22.99 7.06 7.25
CA ASP A 488 24.37 7.10 7.75
C ASP A 488 24.89 5.80 8.36
N GLY A 489 24.04 4.80 8.49
CA GLY A 489 24.35 3.44 8.93
C GLY A 489 24.46 3.35 10.45
N ASP A 490 23.74 4.20 11.19
CA ASP A 490 23.72 4.21 12.65
C ASP A 490 22.61 3.35 13.28
N GLY A 491 21.73 2.78 12.44
CA GLY A 491 20.61 1.94 12.82
C GLY A 491 19.28 2.68 12.94
N LEU A 492 19.29 4.02 12.98
CA LEU A 492 18.09 4.85 13.14
C LEU A 492 17.42 5.17 11.80
N ALA A 493 16.13 5.47 11.85
CA ALA A 493 15.34 5.83 10.68
C ALA A 493 15.29 7.36 10.48
N ASP A 494 16.11 7.84 9.56
CA ASP A 494 16.18 9.24 9.15
C ASP A 494 15.03 9.63 8.21
N LEU A 495 14.76 10.93 8.11
CA LEU A 495 13.71 11.47 7.25
C LEU A 495 14.31 12.10 5.99
N CYS A 496 14.08 11.49 4.83
CA CYS A 496 14.32 12.16 3.54
C CYS A 496 13.03 12.43 2.76
N GLY A 497 13.06 13.47 1.95
CA GLY A 497 11.97 13.82 1.05
C GLY A 497 12.43 14.75 -0.07
N ARG A 498 11.66 14.78 -1.17
CA ARG A 498 11.93 15.61 -2.34
C ARG A 498 11.16 16.94 -2.24
N GLY A 499 11.80 17.97 -1.71
CA GLY A 499 11.29 19.34 -1.74
C GLY A 499 11.33 19.99 -3.13
N PRO A 500 10.92 21.26 -3.27
CA PRO A 500 11.08 22.02 -4.50
C PRO A 500 12.54 22.12 -4.98
N GLY A 501 13.49 22.12 -4.05
CA GLY A 501 14.93 22.25 -4.31
C GLY A 501 15.67 20.95 -4.69
N GLY A 502 15.05 19.78 -4.54
CA GLY A 502 15.69 18.47 -4.69
C GLY A 502 15.45 17.58 -3.48
N ILE A 503 16.33 16.61 -3.24
CA ILE A 503 16.28 15.78 -2.04
C ILE A 503 16.82 16.57 -0.83
N GLU A 504 16.11 16.46 0.29
CA GLU A 504 16.46 17.00 1.61
C GLU A 504 16.38 15.84 2.61
N CYS A 505 17.43 15.61 3.41
CA CYS A 505 17.51 14.53 4.40
C CYS A 505 17.84 15.07 5.78
N TYR A 506 17.22 14.50 6.82
CA TYR A 506 17.32 14.92 8.22
C TYR A 506 17.61 13.70 9.09
N ARG A 507 18.82 13.64 9.64
CA ARG A 507 19.26 12.51 10.46
C ARG A 507 18.60 12.49 11.83
N SER A 508 18.28 11.31 12.36
CA SER A 508 17.71 11.17 13.69
C SER A 508 18.75 11.42 14.79
N LEU A 509 18.25 11.75 15.97
CA LEU A 509 19.02 11.90 17.22
C LEU A 509 18.31 11.20 18.40
N GLY A 510 17.32 10.35 18.10
CA GLY A 510 16.42 9.69 19.05
C GLY A 510 15.41 10.59 19.78
N ASN A 511 15.73 11.87 20.01
CA ASN A 511 14.82 12.83 20.62
C ASN A 511 14.51 14.03 19.71
N GLY A 512 14.87 13.94 18.44
CA GLY A 512 14.77 15.01 17.45
C GLY A 512 15.54 14.63 16.18
N PHE A 513 15.74 15.62 15.31
CA PHE A 513 16.49 15.47 14.06
C PHE A 513 17.53 16.58 13.93
N GLU A 514 18.61 16.32 13.20
CA GLU A 514 19.65 17.31 12.89
C GLU A 514 19.21 18.42 11.92
N ASP A 515 20.06 19.42 11.70
CA ASP A 515 19.94 20.33 10.55
C ASP A 515 20.11 19.54 9.25
N GLY A 516 19.07 19.54 8.40
CA GLY A 516 19.04 18.69 7.21
C GLY A 516 20.09 19.03 6.15
N PHE A 517 20.59 18.00 5.48
CA PHE A 517 21.55 18.10 4.38
C PHE A 517 20.88 17.92 3.01
N ALA A 518 21.54 18.45 1.97
CA ALA A 518 21.04 18.38 0.60
C ALA A 518 21.51 17.10 -0.11
N GLY A 519 20.58 16.36 -0.69
CA GLY A 519 20.86 15.23 -1.56
C GLY A 519 20.88 15.59 -3.05
N PRO A 520 20.67 14.60 -3.94
CA PRO A 520 20.64 14.80 -5.38
C PRO A 520 19.65 15.89 -5.82
N GLN A 521 20.03 16.64 -6.86
CA GLN A 521 19.32 17.84 -7.33
C GLN A 521 18.08 17.51 -8.17
N LEU A 522 17.16 16.72 -7.62
CA LEU A 522 15.91 16.28 -8.25
C LEU A 522 14.83 17.38 -8.18
N SER A 523 15.17 18.61 -8.54
CA SER A 523 14.37 19.82 -8.27
C SER A 523 13.21 20.04 -9.24
N ASP A 524 12.23 20.85 -8.83
CA ASP A 524 11.08 21.18 -9.67
C ASP A 524 11.49 21.90 -10.96
N ASP A 525 12.47 22.82 -10.87
CA ASP A 525 13.01 23.57 -12.00
C ASP A 525 13.76 22.69 -13.01
N GLN A 526 14.27 21.53 -12.57
CA GLN A 526 14.83 20.49 -13.46
C GLN A 526 13.76 19.55 -14.03
N GLY A 527 12.48 19.78 -13.72
CA GLY A 527 11.35 19.02 -14.26
C GLY A 527 11.03 17.74 -13.49
N TRP A 528 11.60 17.51 -12.30
CA TRP A 528 11.35 16.34 -11.46
C TRP A 528 9.97 16.35 -10.78
N GLY A 529 9.21 17.44 -10.87
CA GLY A 529 7.82 17.51 -10.40
C GLY A 529 6.81 16.72 -11.27
N LYS A 530 7.26 15.76 -12.08
CA LYS A 530 6.41 14.87 -12.88
C LYS A 530 6.29 13.48 -12.24
N PRO A 531 5.10 12.84 -12.19
CA PRO A 531 4.91 11.52 -11.57
C PRO A 531 5.87 10.45 -12.10
N GLU A 532 6.08 10.43 -13.43
CA GLU A 532 7.00 9.49 -14.08
C GLU A 532 8.48 9.62 -13.68
N TYR A 533 8.83 10.63 -12.88
CA TYR A 533 10.15 10.81 -12.28
C TYR A 533 10.09 10.72 -10.73
N PHE A 534 9.26 11.52 -10.05
CA PHE A 534 9.24 11.49 -8.56
C PHE A 534 8.67 10.18 -7.97
N GLY A 535 7.81 9.46 -8.70
CA GLY A 535 7.32 8.12 -8.32
C GLY A 535 8.30 6.98 -8.51
N THR A 536 9.50 7.29 -8.98
CA THR A 536 10.59 6.33 -9.18
C THR A 536 11.72 6.47 -8.16
N ILE A 537 11.56 7.39 -7.19
CA ILE A 537 12.51 7.55 -6.09
C ILE A 537 12.37 6.33 -5.16
N ARG A 538 13.46 5.58 -5.00
CA ARG A 538 13.64 4.40 -4.17
C ARG A 538 14.89 4.56 -3.31
N SER A 539 14.99 3.77 -2.25
CA SER A 539 16.19 3.69 -1.40
C SER A 539 16.47 2.25 -0.98
N GLY A 540 17.76 1.93 -0.80
CA GLY A 540 18.27 0.61 -0.47
C GLY A 540 19.80 0.62 -0.41
N ASP A 541 20.43 -0.43 0.10
CA ASP A 541 21.90 -0.53 0.25
C ASP A 541 22.51 -1.12 -1.04
N ILE A 542 22.95 -0.27 -1.97
CA ILE A 542 23.44 -0.72 -3.28
C ILE A 542 24.90 -1.19 -3.18
N ASP A 543 25.72 -0.64 -2.28
CA ASP A 543 27.15 -0.98 -2.18
C ASP A 543 27.54 -1.95 -1.06
N GLY A 544 26.61 -2.27 -0.17
CA GLY A 544 26.73 -3.23 0.92
C GLY A 544 27.42 -2.64 2.15
N ASP A 545 27.33 -1.33 2.37
CA ASP A 545 27.99 -0.60 3.47
C ASP A 545 27.08 -0.29 4.67
N GLY A 546 25.83 -0.74 4.61
CA GLY A 546 24.81 -0.58 5.64
C GLY A 546 23.96 0.69 5.51
N LYS A 547 24.27 1.59 4.56
CA LYS A 547 23.51 2.83 4.35
C LYS A 547 22.48 2.71 3.25
N HIS A 548 21.40 3.47 3.40
CA HIS A 548 20.41 3.64 2.35
C HIS A 548 20.88 4.66 1.31
N ASP A 549 21.22 4.14 0.15
CA ASP A 549 21.45 4.93 -1.05
C ASP A 549 20.13 5.43 -1.63
N LEU A 550 20.21 6.37 -2.59
CA LEU A 550 19.05 6.89 -3.29
C LEU A 550 19.11 6.55 -4.77
N CYS A 551 18.01 6.07 -5.32
CA CYS A 551 17.88 5.72 -6.73
C CYS A 551 16.65 6.41 -7.36
N ALA A 552 16.75 6.88 -8.60
CA ALA A 552 15.63 7.51 -9.32
C ALA A 552 15.77 7.46 -10.86
N ARG A 553 14.63 7.48 -11.56
CA ARG A 553 14.53 7.46 -13.03
C ARG A 553 14.34 8.85 -13.61
N GLY A 554 15.38 9.41 -14.22
CA GLY A 554 15.30 10.66 -15.00
C GLY A 554 14.90 10.43 -16.46
N ALA A 555 14.69 11.51 -17.22
CA ALA A 555 14.36 11.43 -18.65
C ALA A 555 15.39 10.66 -19.51
N ALA A 556 16.64 10.55 -19.02
CA ALA A 556 17.76 9.90 -19.69
C ALA A 556 17.97 8.42 -19.31
N GLY A 557 17.40 7.95 -18.19
CA GLY A 557 17.57 6.60 -17.66
C GLY A 557 17.48 6.54 -16.14
N PHE A 558 17.76 5.37 -15.57
CA PHE A 558 17.85 5.18 -14.13
C PHE A 558 19.25 5.57 -13.60
N MET A 559 19.30 6.17 -12.42
CA MET A 559 20.52 6.63 -11.75
C MET A 559 20.41 6.37 -10.27
N CYS A 560 21.53 6.04 -9.62
CA CYS A 560 21.61 5.99 -8.15
C CYS A 560 22.75 6.89 -7.66
N TRP A 561 22.70 7.26 -6.40
CA TRP A 561 23.72 8.03 -5.70
C TRP A 561 23.98 7.33 -4.38
N LEU A 562 25.23 6.92 -4.17
CA LEU A 562 25.64 6.22 -2.96
C LEU A 562 25.68 7.20 -1.78
N SER A 563 25.22 6.80 -0.60
CA SER A 563 25.25 7.64 0.59
C SER A 563 26.67 7.84 1.10
N THR A 564 26.91 8.99 1.74
CA THR A 564 28.13 9.25 2.50
C THR A 564 27.84 9.50 3.98
N GLY A 565 26.62 9.19 4.44
CA GLY A 565 26.11 9.49 5.78
C GLY A 565 25.86 10.97 6.13
N VAL A 566 26.29 11.90 5.27
CA VAL A 566 26.06 13.35 5.43
C VAL A 566 25.78 14.04 4.09
N GLY A 567 25.42 13.24 3.09
CA GLY A 567 25.39 13.62 1.69
C GLY A 567 25.32 12.38 0.81
N TYR A 568 25.39 12.59 -0.50
CA TYR A 568 25.42 11.53 -1.50
C TYR A 568 26.54 11.79 -2.51
N GLY A 569 27.11 10.72 -3.05
CA GLY A 569 28.20 10.74 -4.04
C GLY A 569 27.78 11.19 -5.43
N GLU A 570 28.69 11.01 -6.40
CA GLU A 570 28.37 11.20 -7.83
C GLU A 570 27.40 10.12 -8.33
N ALA A 571 26.61 10.46 -9.35
CA ALA A 571 25.59 9.56 -9.90
C ALA A 571 26.23 8.31 -10.56
N ILE A 572 25.88 7.12 -10.08
CA ILE A 572 26.16 5.85 -10.76
C ILE A 572 25.04 5.54 -11.77
N GLY A 573 25.43 5.00 -12.93
CA GLY A 573 24.51 4.72 -14.02
C GLY A 573 23.76 3.40 -13.83
N GLY A 574 22.43 3.46 -13.84
CA GLY A 574 21.55 2.31 -13.85
C GLY A 574 21.20 1.81 -15.26
N PRO A 575 20.19 0.92 -15.38
CA PRO A 575 19.64 0.51 -16.66
C PRO A 575 19.08 1.68 -17.47
N THR A 576 19.01 1.47 -18.78
CA THR A 576 18.70 2.54 -19.75
C THR A 576 17.33 3.18 -19.56
N TRP A 577 16.36 2.49 -18.94
CA TRP A 577 14.98 2.86 -18.60
C TRP A 577 14.59 4.34 -18.75
N ASN A 578 14.42 4.81 -19.99
CA ASN A 578 14.24 6.24 -20.30
C ASN A 578 12.97 6.53 -21.10
N ASP A 579 12.64 7.82 -21.20
CA ASP A 579 11.43 8.32 -21.88
C ASP A 579 11.37 7.82 -23.35
N ALA A 580 12.51 7.78 -24.04
CA ALA A 580 12.61 7.33 -25.43
C ALA A 580 12.39 5.82 -25.60
N GLY A 581 12.69 5.02 -24.58
CA GLY A 581 12.41 3.59 -24.49
C GLY A 581 11.00 3.26 -23.99
N GLY A 582 10.13 4.26 -23.77
CA GLY A 582 8.76 4.07 -23.27
C GLY A 582 8.65 3.99 -21.74
N TRP A 583 9.73 4.14 -20.99
CA TRP A 583 9.72 4.03 -19.52
C TRP A 583 9.07 5.21 -18.79
N SER A 584 8.50 6.18 -19.51
CA SER A 584 7.57 7.16 -18.93
C SER A 584 6.14 6.61 -18.79
N GLU A 585 5.85 5.42 -19.35
CA GLU A 585 4.57 4.74 -19.15
C GLU A 585 4.48 4.09 -17.76
N MET A 586 3.36 4.37 -17.09
CA MET A 586 3.06 3.95 -15.71
C MET A 586 3.18 2.43 -15.49
N ARG A 587 2.84 1.62 -16.50
CA ARG A 587 2.93 0.14 -16.47
C ARG A 587 4.36 -0.43 -16.36
N TYR A 588 5.37 0.44 -16.35
CA TYR A 588 6.77 0.08 -16.16
C TYR A 588 7.36 0.81 -14.94
N TRP A 589 7.26 2.14 -14.86
CA TRP A 589 7.96 2.89 -13.80
C TRP A 589 7.37 2.67 -12.39
N GLU A 590 6.08 2.36 -12.26
CA GLU A 590 5.47 1.97 -10.97
C GLU A 590 5.97 0.62 -10.45
N THR A 591 6.60 -0.19 -11.31
CA THR A 591 7.05 -1.55 -10.97
C THR A 591 8.52 -1.61 -10.52
N ILE A 592 9.23 -0.48 -10.50
CA ILE A 592 10.63 -0.41 -10.06
C ILE A 592 10.71 -0.69 -8.56
N ARG A 593 11.56 -1.65 -8.17
CA ARG A 593 11.85 -2.07 -6.78
C ARG A 593 13.35 -2.26 -6.60
N LEU A 594 13.77 -2.12 -5.35
CA LEU A 594 15.09 -2.53 -4.85
C LEU A 594 14.85 -3.72 -3.91
N ALA A 595 15.64 -4.79 -4.07
CA ALA A 595 15.69 -5.95 -3.19
C ALA A 595 16.90 -6.82 -3.58
N ASP A 596 17.63 -7.42 -2.64
CA ASP A 596 18.67 -8.41 -2.93
C ASP A 596 18.07 -9.66 -3.58
N ILE A 597 18.31 -9.91 -4.88
CA ILE A 597 17.85 -11.13 -5.57
C ILE A 597 18.93 -12.20 -5.67
N ASN A 598 20.13 -11.98 -5.13
CA ASN A 598 21.28 -12.84 -5.36
C ASN A 598 21.99 -13.33 -4.07
N GLY A 599 21.59 -12.82 -2.91
CA GLY A 599 22.07 -13.20 -1.58
C GLY A 599 23.46 -12.66 -1.25
N ASP A 600 23.90 -11.56 -1.88
CA ASP A 600 25.19 -10.92 -1.59
C ASP A 600 25.10 -9.75 -0.60
N GLY A 601 23.90 -9.46 -0.10
CA GLY A 601 23.61 -8.43 0.88
C GLY A 601 23.49 -7.03 0.30
N ARG A 602 23.25 -6.89 -1.01
CA ARG A 602 23.06 -5.62 -1.72
C ARG A 602 21.70 -5.59 -2.38
N ASP A 603 21.08 -4.41 -2.41
CA ASP A 603 19.83 -4.21 -3.10
C ASP A 603 19.99 -4.18 -4.62
N ASP A 604 19.37 -5.17 -5.28
CA ASP A 604 19.33 -5.29 -6.73
C ASP A 604 18.14 -4.57 -7.34
N LEU A 605 18.28 -4.11 -8.58
CA LEU A 605 17.27 -3.29 -9.22
C LEU A 605 16.36 -4.09 -10.16
N CYS A 606 15.11 -4.32 -9.75
CA CYS A 606 14.12 -5.06 -10.52
C CYS A 606 12.99 -4.16 -11.04
N ALA A 607 12.53 -4.39 -12.27
CA ALA A 607 11.29 -3.81 -12.79
C ALA A 607 10.65 -4.68 -13.87
N ARG A 608 9.36 -4.43 -14.16
CA ARG A 608 8.65 -5.06 -15.27
C ARG A 608 8.78 -4.21 -16.53
N GLY A 609 9.50 -4.75 -17.53
CA GLY A 609 9.52 -4.22 -18.88
C GLY A 609 8.44 -4.86 -19.79
N PRO A 610 8.42 -4.53 -21.10
CA PRO A 610 7.44 -5.06 -22.05
C PRO A 610 7.42 -6.60 -22.16
N ALA A 611 8.58 -7.25 -21.93
CA ALA A 611 8.77 -8.70 -22.07
C ALA A 611 8.53 -9.51 -20.78
N GLY A 612 8.53 -8.85 -19.61
CA GLY A 612 8.53 -9.52 -18.30
C GLY A 612 9.31 -8.73 -17.26
N ILE A 613 9.62 -9.36 -16.14
CA ILE A 613 10.56 -8.80 -15.16
C ILE A 613 11.98 -8.84 -15.76
N GLU A 614 12.72 -7.75 -15.59
CA GLU A 614 14.16 -7.69 -15.75
C GLU A 614 14.77 -7.14 -14.46
N CYS A 615 15.80 -7.81 -13.95
CA CYS A 615 16.54 -7.39 -12.77
C CYS A 615 17.99 -7.10 -13.14
N TYR A 616 18.63 -6.23 -12.39
CA TYR A 616 20.00 -5.79 -12.61
C TYR A 616 20.71 -5.87 -11.27
N ALA A 617 21.47 -6.95 -11.05
CA ALA A 617 22.16 -7.15 -9.77
C ALA A 617 23.23 -6.08 -9.57
N SER A 618 23.36 -5.57 -8.35
CA SER A 618 24.35 -4.56 -7.98
C SER A 618 25.77 -5.13 -8.09
N ILE A 619 26.73 -4.25 -8.37
CA ILE A 619 28.17 -4.50 -8.20
C ILE A 619 28.84 -3.43 -7.33
N GLY A 620 28.03 -2.69 -6.55
CA GLY A 620 28.43 -1.65 -5.59
C GLY A 620 28.91 -0.32 -6.16
N ASN A 621 29.08 -0.18 -7.47
CA ASN A 621 29.30 1.14 -8.11
C ASN A 621 28.61 1.25 -9.48
N GLY A 622 27.56 0.45 -9.66
CA GLY A 622 26.84 0.25 -10.89
C GLY A 622 26.14 -1.10 -10.84
N PHE A 623 25.66 -1.58 -11.99
CA PHE A 623 24.87 -2.79 -12.07
C PHE A 623 25.38 -3.74 -13.17
N SER A 624 25.11 -5.03 -12.98
CA SER A 624 25.35 -6.12 -13.92
C SER A 624 24.47 -6.02 -15.18
N PRO A 625 24.73 -6.82 -16.23
CA PRO A 625 23.77 -7.02 -17.32
C PRO A 625 22.46 -7.66 -16.83
N ALA A 626 21.35 -7.39 -17.51
CA ALA A 626 20.02 -7.84 -17.10
C ALA A 626 19.91 -9.36 -16.84
N VAL A 627 19.51 -9.71 -15.62
CA VAL A 627 19.03 -11.02 -15.20
C VAL A 627 17.57 -11.19 -15.67
N PRO A 628 17.25 -12.22 -16.46
CA PRO A 628 15.90 -12.40 -17.00
C PRO A 628 14.94 -12.98 -15.95
N GLY A 629 13.88 -12.22 -15.64
CA GLY A 629 12.84 -12.63 -14.70
C GLY A 629 11.63 -13.33 -15.35
N PRO A 630 10.57 -13.59 -14.56
CA PRO A 630 9.35 -14.21 -15.05
C PRO A 630 8.71 -13.45 -16.23
N THR A 631 8.11 -14.20 -17.17
CA THR A 631 7.52 -13.65 -18.41
C THR A 631 6.17 -12.94 -18.17
N LEU A 632 6.21 -11.88 -17.38
CA LEU A 632 5.09 -10.97 -17.09
C LEU A 632 4.93 -9.94 -18.22
N SER A 633 4.83 -10.42 -19.47
CA SER A 633 4.86 -9.59 -20.69
C SER A 633 3.54 -8.85 -20.95
N ASP A 634 3.63 -7.70 -21.64
CA ASP A 634 2.47 -6.94 -22.14
C ASP A 634 1.55 -7.80 -23.03
N ASP A 635 2.13 -8.59 -23.95
CA ASP A 635 1.42 -9.52 -24.84
C ASP A 635 0.62 -10.60 -24.08
N SER A 636 1.01 -10.90 -22.83
CA SER A 636 0.32 -11.85 -21.94
C SER A 636 -0.66 -11.16 -20.97
N GLY A 637 -0.93 -9.87 -21.17
CA GLY A 637 -1.91 -9.09 -20.40
C GLY A 637 -1.34 -8.32 -19.21
N TRP A 638 -0.05 -8.44 -18.88
CA TRP A 638 0.56 -7.77 -17.71
C TRP A 638 0.75 -6.27 -17.86
N HIS A 639 0.38 -5.69 -19.01
CA HIS A 639 0.11 -4.25 -19.15
C HIS A 639 -1.12 -3.76 -18.35
N ASP A 640 -1.90 -4.68 -17.76
CA ASP A 640 -3.09 -4.38 -16.95
C ASP A 640 -2.67 -4.00 -15.53
N GLN A 641 -3.22 -2.88 -15.06
CA GLN A 641 -2.91 -2.26 -13.77
C GLN A 641 -3.25 -3.13 -12.56
N THR A 642 -4.27 -3.98 -12.69
CA THR A 642 -4.67 -4.95 -11.65
C THR A 642 -3.70 -6.14 -11.54
N ASN A 643 -2.69 -6.20 -12.42
CA ASN A 643 -1.65 -7.22 -12.44
C ASN A 643 -0.24 -6.65 -12.21
N TYR A 644 0.11 -5.45 -12.70
CA TYR A 644 1.46 -4.90 -12.51
C TYR A 644 1.69 -4.13 -11.20
N LEU A 645 0.67 -3.48 -10.63
CA LEU A 645 0.79 -2.82 -9.31
C LEU A 645 1.03 -3.79 -8.14
N PRO A 646 0.36 -4.97 -8.06
CA PRO A 646 0.57 -5.92 -6.97
C PRO A 646 1.80 -6.85 -7.14
N ILE A 647 2.85 -6.39 -7.85
CA ILE A 647 4.15 -7.09 -7.88
C ILE A 647 4.91 -6.75 -6.59
N ARG A 648 5.39 -7.78 -5.88
CA ARG A 648 6.15 -7.71 -4.63
C ARG A 648 7.41 -8.55 -4.75
N LEU A 649 8.43 -8.17 -4.00
CA LEU A 649 9.63 -8.96 -3.77
C LEU A 649 9.75 -9.21 -2.26
N GLY A 650 10.30 -10.37 -1.89
CA GLY A 650 10.53 -10.82 -0.51
C GLY A 650 10.95 -12.29 -0.52
N ASP A 651 11.79 -12.71 0.41
CA ASP A 651 12.29 -14.10 0.48
C ASP A 651 11.19 -15.02 1.03
N ILE A 652 10.49 -15.76 0.15
CA ILE A 652 9.42 -16.65 0.58
C ILE A 652 9.93 -18.06 0.89
N ASN A 653 11.23 -18.35 0.72
CA ASN A 653 11.80 -19.70 0.77
C ASN A 653 12.97 -19.88 1.76
N GLY A 654 13.49 -18.78 2.32
CA GLY A 654 14.49 -18.75 3.39
C GLY A 654 15.92 -18.95 2.89
N ASP A 655 16.20 -18.67 1.61
CA ASP A 655 17.54 -18.79 1.02
C ASP A 655 18.35 -17.48 1.03
N GLY A 656 17.76 -16.39 1.55
CA GLY A 656 18.35 -15.05 1.62
C GLY A 656 18.19 -14.26 0.32
N MET A 657 17.37 -14.73 -0.63
CA MET A 657 17.14 -14.04 -1.91
C MET A 657 15.68 -13.60 -2.05
N ALA A 658 15.46 -12.39 -2.54
CA ALA A 658 14.13 -11.85 -2.73
C ALA A 658 13.42 -12.48 -3.93
N ASP A 659 12.39 -13.26 -3.64
CA ASP A 659 11.54 -13.94 -4.62
C ASP A 659 10.51 -12.99 -5.21
N VAL A 660 10.05 -13.24 -6.45
CA VAL A 660 9.02 -12.42 -7.08
C VAL A 660 7.65 -13.04 -6.84
N CYS A 661 6.75 -12.32 -6.17
CA CYS A 661 5.33 -12.64 -6.09
C CYS A 661 4.49 -11.60 -6.85
N ALA A 662 3.54 -12.05 -7.67
CA ALA A 662 2.66 -11.18 -8.44
C ALA A 662 1.23 -11.72 -8.51
N ARG A 663 0.27 -10.83 -8.33
CA ARG A 663 -1.16 -11.14 -8.49
C ARG A 663 -1.55 -11.13 -9.97
N ALA A 664 -2.10 -12.23 -10.45
CA ALA A 664 -2.73 -12.33 -11.77
C ALA A 664 -4.27 -12.40 -11.63
N ASN A 665 -5.01 -12.23 -12.73
CA ASN A 665 -6.48 -12.40 -12.80
C ASN A 665 -7.02 -13.69 -12.14
N ALA A 666 -6.19 -14.75 -12.07
CA ALA A 666 -6.54 -16.06 -11.51
C ALA A 666 -6.15 -16.26 -10.03
N GLY A 667 -5.33 -15.38 -9.43
CA GLY A 667 -4.74 -15.55 -8.11
C GLY A 667 -3.26 -15.18 -8.06
N ILE A 668 -2.63 -15.36 -6.89
CA ILE A 668 -1.20 -15.11 -6.68
C ILE A 668 -0.35 -16.16 -7.41
N ARG A 669 0.79 -15.72 -7.93
CA ARG A 669 1.85 -16.55 -8.50
C ARG A 669 3.18 -16.06 -7.96
N CYS A 670 4.06 -16.97 -7.60
CA CYS A 670 5.40 -16.62 -7.15
C CYS A 670 6.46 -17.41 -7.93
N TRP A 671 7.69 -16.92 -7.91
CA TRP A 671 8.86 -17.51 -8.56
C TRP A 671 10.07 -17.26 -7.66
N HIS A 672 10.72 -18.31 -7.20
CA HIS A 672 11.93 -18.14 -6.40
C HIS A 672 13.05 -17.53 -7.24
N SER A 673 13.91 -16.74 -6.62
CA SER A 673 15.19 -16.38 -7.22
C SER A 673 16.11 -17.61 -7.30
N LEU A 674 17.15 -17.48 -8.13
CA LEU A 674 18.25 -18.42 -8.27
C LEU A 674 19.60 -17.66 -8.35
N GLY A 675 19.60 -16.36 -8.05
CA GLY A 675 20.71 -15.42 -8.23
C GLY A 675 21.02 -15.05 -9.69
N ASP A 676 20.97 -16.01 -10.64
CA ASP A 676 21.19 -15.77 -12.08
C ASP A 676 19.91 -15.87 -12.95
N GLY A 677 18.76 -16.01 -12.31
CA GLY A 677 17.45 -16.12 -12.93
C GLY A 677 16.38 -16.47 -11.89
N PHE A 678 15.23 -16.97 -12.36
CA PHE A 678 14.11 -17.34 -11.48
C PHE A 678 13.59 -18.74 -11.78
N GLY A 679 13.10 -19.41 -10.74
CA GLY A 679 12.60 -20.78 -10.74
C GLY A 679 11.26 -20.99 -11.45
N PRO A 680 10.68 -22.20 -11.36
CA PRO A 680 9.34 -22.48 -11.88
C PRO A 680 8.26 -21.69 -11.12
N GLN A 681 7.13 -21.44 -11.79
CA GLN A 681 5.99 -20.76 -11.17
C GLN A 681 5.34 -21.61 -10.07
N LEU A 682 5.22 -21.05 -8.86
CA LEU A 682 4.40 -21.54 -7.76
C LEU A 682 3.02 -20.85 -7.76
N ASN A 683 2.02 -21.49 -7.16
CA ASN A 683 0.68 -20.92 -7.02
C ASN A 683 0.47 -20.49 -5.56
N GLY A 684 0.13 -19.21 -5.36
CA GLY A 684 -0.29 -18.71 -4.05
C GLY A 684 -1.82 -18.73 -3.89
N PRO A 685 -2.36 -17.96 -2.93
CA PRO A 685 -3.80 -17.92 -2.65
C PRO A 685 -4.66 -17.43 -3.83
N GLU A 686 -5.94 -17.84 -3.84
CA GLU A 686 -6.90 -17.61 -4.94
C GLU A 686 -7.46 -16.17 -4.98
N LEU A 687 -6.56 -15.19 -5.07
CA LEU A 687 -6.83 -13.75 -5.07
C LEU A 687 -7.27 -13.28 -6.48
N SER A 688 -8.33 -13.92 -6.99
CA SER A 688 -8.78 -13.87 -8.38
C SER A 688 -9.80 -12.76 -8.68
N ASP A 689 -9.98 -12.41 -9.97
CA ASP A 689 -11.00 -11.45 -10.42
C ASP A 689 -12.42 -11.92 -10.05
N GLY A 690 -12.64 -13.24 -10.05
CA GLY A 690 -13.90 -13.85 -9.61
C GLY A 690 -14.20 -13.55 -8.14
N ASN A 691 -13.14 -13.45 -7.32
CA ASN A 691 -13.17 -13.09 -5.91
C ASN A 691 -13.00 -11.57 -5.69
N GLN A 692 -13.25 -10.75 -6.73
CA GLN A 692 -13.22 -9.28 -6.72
C GLN A 692 -11.85 -8.61 -6.56
N TRP A 693 -10.73 -9.34 -6.72
CA TRP A 693 -9.38 -8.79 -6.60
C TRP A 693 -8.93 -7.87 -7.73
N PHE A 694 -9.80 -7.54 -8.67
CA PHE A 694 -9.61 -6.42 -9.60
C PHE A 694 -9.85 -5.04 -8.94
N ARG A 695 -10.29 -4.97 -7.67
CA ARG A 695 -10.49 -3.71 -6.95
C ARG A 695 -9.19 -3.25 -6.27
N SER A 696 -8.78 -2.01 -6.52
CA SER A 696 -7.57 -1.37 -5.96
C SER A 696 -7.41 -1.52 -4.46
N ARG A 697 -8.50 -1.33 -3.71
CA ARG A 697 -8.58 -1.48 -2.25
C ARG A 697 -8.11 -2.82 -1.67
N TYR A 698 -8.02 -3.87 -2.50
CA TYR A 698 -7.47 -5.16 -2.09
C TYR A 698 -6.05 -5.34 -2.63
N TYR A 699 -5.83 -5.19 -3.94
CA TYR A 699 -4.52 -5.50 -4.54
C TYR A 699 -3.40 -4.52 -4.13
N ASN A 700 -3.71 -3.24 -3.86
CA ASN A 700 -2.70 -2.30 -3.32
C ASN A 700 -2.34 -2.61 -1.86
N SER A 701 -3.17 -3.35 -1.12
CA SER A 701 -2.90 -3.72 0.28
C SER A 701 -2.02 -4.98 0.44
N LEU A 702 -1.64 -5.64 -0.67
CA LEU A 702 -0.74 -6.80 -0.65
C LEU A 702 0.64 -6.41 -0.11
N ARG A 703 1.14 -7.16 0.87
CA ARG A 703 2.47 -7.04 1.50
C ARG A 703 3.10 -8.43 1.69
N LEU A 704 4.42 -8.45 1.82
CA LEU A 704 5.24 -9.60 2.19
C LEU A 704 6.04 -9.21 3.45
N ALA A 705 6.07 -10.08 4.46
CA ALA A 705 6.94 -10.01 5.65
C ALA A 705 6.77 -11.30 6.49
N ASP A 706 7.73 -11.67 7.32
CA ASP A 706 7.65 -12.75 8.31
C ASP A 706 6.74 -12.35 9.50
N LEU A 707 5.72 -13.18 9.78
CA LEU A 707 4.71 -12.96 10.83
C LEU A 707 4.77 -13.98 11.96
N ASP A 708 5.53 -15.08 11.80
CA ASP A 708 5.53 -16.20 12.74
C ASP A 708 6.92 -16.62 13.25
N GLY A 709 7.98 -16.05 12.66
CA GLY A 709 9.37 -16.13 13.08
C GLY A 709 10.13 -17.31 12.49
N ASP A 710 9.68 -17.87 11.37
CA ASP A 710 10.35 -18.97 10.68
C ASP A 710 11.40 -18.53 9.64
N GLY A 711 11.49 -17.22 9.36
CA GLY A 711 12.40 -16.61 8.41
C GLY A 711 11.86 -16.54 6.98
N LEU A 712 10.57 -16.82 6.76
CA LEU A 712 9.93 -16.76 5.44
C LEU A 712 8.97 -15.56 5.33
N SER A 713 9.00 -14.89 4.18
CA SER A 713 8.05 -13.82 3.86
C SER A 713 6.63 -14.34 3.63
N ASP A 714 5.72 -14.03 4.55
CA ASP A 714 4.30 -14.35 4.46
C ASP A 714 3.51 -13.31 3.68
N LEU A 715 2.43 -13.73 3.02
CA LEU A 715 1.59 -12.83 2.22
C LEU A 715 0.40 -12.31 3.03
N CYS A 716 0.33 -11.00 3.31
CA CYS A 716 -0.83 -10.35 3.93
C CYS A 716 -1.57 -9.39 2.98
N ALA A 717 -2.89 -9.22 3.20
CA ALA A 717 -3.69 -8.18 2.56
C ALA A 717 -5.04 -7.90 3.26
N ARG A 718 -5.66 -6.75 2.91
CA ARG A 718 -7.08 -6.49 3.17
C ARG A 718 -7.96 -7.28 2.20
N THR A 719 -8.95 -7.98 2.74
CA THR A 719 -10.00 -8.72 2.01
C THR A 719 -11.38 -8.13 2.31
N PRO A 720 -12.48 -8.47 1.61
CA PRO A 720 -13.80 -7.90 1.92
C PRO A 720 -14.21 -7.99 3.40
N ASP A 721 -13.79 -9.05 4.10
CA ASP A 721 -14.23 -9.39 5.45
C ASP A 721 -13.25 -8.92 6.56
N GLY A 722 -11.97 -8.68 6.26
CA GLY A 722 -10.97 -8.29 7.27
C GLY A 722 -9.55 -8.20 6.71
N VAL A 723 -8.54 -8.34 7.57
CA VAL A 723 -7.17 -8.68 7.17
C VAL A 723 -7.05 -10.20 7.05
N SER A 724 -6.35 -10.67 6.04
CA SER A 724 -6.02 -12.08 5.84
C SER A 724 -4.55 -12.21 5.49
N CYS A 725 -3.89 -13.18 6.11
CA CYS A 725 -2.52 -13.52 5.83
C CYS A 725 -2.41 -15.01 5.50
N TRP A 726 -1.52 -15.35 4.59
CA TRP A 726 -1.25 -16.71 4.14
C TRP A 726 0.23 -16.95 4.37
N LEU A 727 0.56 -17.89 5.27
CA LEU A 727 1.94 -18.12 5.66
C LEU A 727 2.66 -19.00 4.66
N SER A 728 3.94 -18.73 4.43
CA SER A 728 4.77 -19.55 3.55
C SER A 728 5.06 -20.93 4.18
N ASP A 729 5.46 -21.88 3.33
CA ASP A 729 6.17 -23.10 3.74
C ASP A 729 7.42 -23.36 2.89
N GLY A 730 7.84 -22.35 2.13
CA GLY A 730 8.92 -22.42 1.16
C GLY A 730 8.57 -23.08 -0.18
N ASP A 731 7.38 -23.70 -0.32
CA ASP A 731 6.88 -24.27 -1.59
C ASP A 731 5.52 -23.66 -2.01
N GLY A 732 4.87 -22.90 -1.12
CA GLY A 732 3.62 -22.18 -1.34
C GLY A 732 3.10 -21.56 -0.05
N PHE A 733 1.78 -21.32 0.03
CA PHE A 733 1.16 -20.72 1.21
C PHE A 733 -0.01 -21.57 1.75
N PRO A 734 0.28 -22.67 2.48
CA PRO A 734 -0.75 -23.64 2.91
C PRO A 734 -1.57 -23.18 4.12
N THR A 735 -0.98 -22.36 4.99
CA THR A 735 -1.59 -21.89 6.23
C THR A 735 -2.27 -20.54 6.01
N HIS A 736 -3.43 -20.32 6.62
CA HIS A 736 -4.16 -19.06 6.51
C HIS A 736 -4.57 -18.55 7.89
N TRP A 737 -4.17 -17.32 8.19
CA TRP A 737 -4.50 -16.58 9.39
C TRP A 737 -5.55 -15.50 9.10
N THR A 738 -6.59 -15.47 9.92
CA THR A 738 -7.60 -14.40 9.91
C THR A 738 -7.15 -13.33 10.91
N GLY A 739 -6.83 -12.14 10.40
CA GLY A 739 -6.48 -10.98 11.21
C GLY A 739 -7.70 -10.21 11.71
N PRO A 740 -7.55 -8.93 12.07
CA PRO A 740 -8.66 -8.11 12.56
C PRO A 740 -9.76 -7.88 11.52
N GLY A 741 -10.98 -7.63 12.00
CA GLY A 741 -12.19 -7.36 11.21
C GLY A 741 -12.22 -6.00 10.49
N TRP A 742 -11.08 -5.57 9.96
CA TRP A 742 -10.88 -4.34 9.18
C TRP A 742 -11.41 -4.50 7.75
N GLY A 743 -12.65 -4.96 7.62
CA GLY A 743 -13.36 -5.27 6.37
C GLY A 743 -14.13 -4.08 5.77
N ASP A 744 -14.64 -4.23 4.54
CA ASP A 744 -15.47 -3.18 3.90
C ASP A 744 -16.74 -2.89 4.72
N GLY A 745 -17.34 -3.92 5.34
CA GLY A 745 -18.49 -3.77 6.25
C GLY A 745 -18.21 -2.96 7.53
N SER A 746 -16.93 -2.79 7.87
CA SER A 746 -16.44 -2.01 9.01
C SER A 746 -15.95 -0.60 8.61
N GLY A 747 -16.16 -0.18 7.35
CA GLY A 747 -15.75 1.14 6.84
C GLY A 747 -14.38 1.17 6.16
N TRP A 748 -13.59 0.09 6.23
CA TRP A 748 -12.23 0.01 5.66
C TRP A 748 -12.18 -0.09 4.12
N GLY A 749 -13.29 0.23 3.46
CA GLY A 749 -13.35 0.43 2.02
C GLY A 749 -12.89 1.82 1.57
N SER A 750 -12.77 2.79 2.48
CA SER A 750 -12.31 4.15 2.18
C SER A 750 -10.77 4.22 2.06
N ILE A 751 -10.28 5.06 1.14
CA ILE A 751 -8.87 5.14 0.75
C ILE A 751 -7.97 5.54 1.92
N GLU A 752 -8.42 6.51 2.70
CA GLU A 752 -7.78 7.09 3.88
C GLU A 752 -7.54 6.11 5.03
N TYR A 753 -7.98 4.85 4.85
CA TYR A 753 -7.71 3.73 5.74
C TYR A 753 -6.87 2.66 5.02
N TRP A 754 -7.35 2.04 3.93
CA TRP A 754 -6.62 0.90 3.35
C TRP A 754 -5.31 1.27 2.63
N SER A 755 -5.12 2.52 2.18
CA SER A 755 -3.84 2.96 1.60
C SER A 755 -2.73 3.17 2.65
N THR A 756 -3.10 3.12 3.93
CA THR A 756 -2.18 3.29 5.06
C THR A 756 -1.67 1.98 5.65
N VAL A 757 -1.99 0.83 5.03
CA VAL A 757 -1.46 -0.48 5.42
C VAL A 757 0.07 -0.47 5.36
N ARG A 758 0.69 -0.78 6.50
CA ARG A 758 2.12 -1.05 6.68
C ARG A 758 2.26 -2.47 7.21
N LEU A 759 3.24 -3.15 6.64
CA LEU A 759 3.79 -4.42 7.07
C LEU A 759 5.13 -4.51 6.35
N ALA A 760 6.21 -4.64 7.10
CA ALA A 760 7.57 -4.79 6.60
C ALA A 760 8.41 -5.46 7.68
N ASP A 761 9.33 -6.33 7.26
CA ASP A 761 10.18 -7.08 8.17
C ASP A 761 10.93 -6.15 9.13
N PRO A 762 11.08 -6.53 10.42
CA PRO A 762 12.08 -5.92 11.25
C PRO A 762 13.42 -6.13 10.55
N ARG A 763 14.13 -5.04 10.24
CA ARG A 763 15.44 -5.15 9.61
C ARG A 763 16.28 -6.08 10.48
N PRO A 764 17.06 -7.03 9.92
CA PRO A 764 18.11 -7.67 10.66
C PRO A 764 19.13 -6.59 11.02
N HIS A 765 18.94 -5.98 12.18
CA HIS A 765 19.94 -5.18 12.86
C HIS A 765 21.03 -6.16 13.23
N ASP A 766 21.95 -6.38 12.29
CA ASP A 766 23.28 -6.87 12.58
C ASP A 766 24.04 -5.64 13.10
N PRO A 767 24.17 -5.44 14.44
CA PRO A 767 24.87 -4.28 15.00
C PRO A 767 26.32 -4.15 14.48
N CYS A 768 26.82 -5.19 13.79
CA CYS A 768 28.19 -5.33 13.35
C CYS A 768 28.41 -4.93 11.89
N LYS A 769 27.35 -4.56 11.16
CA LYS A 769 27.47 -4.02 9.78
C LYS A 769 27.63 -2.50 9.72
N ALA A 770 27.28 -1.77 10.79
CA ALA A 770 27.53 -0.34 10.88
C ALA A 770 29.01 -0.02 10.60
N ALA A 771 29.26 0.98 9.74
CA ALA A 771 30.51 1.14 8.99
C ALA A 771 31.80 1.17 9.86
N GLY A 772 32.46 0.00 9.97
CA GLY A 772 33.73 -0.18 10.69
C GLY A 772 33.65 -0.92 12.02
N ALA A 773 32.46 -1.41 12.41
CA ALA A 773 32.29 -2.37 13.48
C ALA A 773 32.89 -3.75 13.13
N CYS A 774 32.92 -4.67 14.09
CA CYS A 774 33.42 -6.03 13.93
C CYS A 774 32.28 -7.04 14.01
N ALA A 775 32.36 -8.17 13.28
CA ALA A 775 31.36 -9.24 13.38
C ALA A 775 31.42 -9.96 14.75
N PRO A 776 30.30 -10.43 15.33
CA PRO A 776 30.29 -11.00 16.69
C PRO A 776 31.16 -12.25 16.77
N GLY A 777 32.02 -12.35 17.79
CA GLY A 777 32.99 -13.45 17.88
C GLY A 777 34.10 -13.42 16.82
N GLY A 778 34.11 -12.43 15.93
CA GLY A 778 35.25 -12.12 15.07
C GLY A 778 36.48 -11.72 15.90
N THR A 779 37.66 -11.97 15.37
CA THR A 779 38.93 -11.66 16.05
C THR A 779 39.87 -10.86 15.16
N GLU A 780 40.41 -9.76 15.69
CA GLU A 780 41.46 -8.97 15.03
C GLU A 780 42.80 -9.27 15.68
N VAL A 781 43.85 -9.31 14.87
CA VAL A 781 45.23 -9.56 15.31
C VAL A 781 46.12 -8.42 14.80
N GLN A 782 46.77 -7.70 15.70
CA GLN A 782 47.74 -6.64 15.35
C GLN A 782 49.16 -7.00 15.80
N PRO A 783 50.20 -6.57 15.06
CA PRO A 783 51.58 -6.68 15.52
C PRO A 783 51.83 -5.75 16.71
N CYS A 784 52.39 -6.30 17.79
CA CYS A 784 52.87 -5.57 18.96
C CYS A 784 54.39 -5.69 19.05
N GLY A 785 55.10 -4.67 18.56
CA GLY A 785 56.56 -4.69 18.41
C GLY A 785 57.05 -5.55 17.25
N GLU A 786 58.35 -5.88 17.22
CA GLU A 786 58.98 -6.54 16.06
C GLU A 786 58.76 -8.06 15.99
N CYS A 787 58.13 -8.70 16.99
CA CYS A 787 58.00 -10.16 17.05
C CYS A 787 56.68 -10.72 17.59
N GLY A 788 55.77 -9.91 18.16
CA GLY A 788 54.58 -10.40 18.85
C GLY A 788 53.26 -10.01 18.19
N THR A 789 52.20 -10.73 18.54
CA THR A 789 50.82 -10.46 18.12
C THR A 789 49.90 -10.29 19.33
N SER A 790 49.13 -9.21 19.35
CA SER A 790 48.01 -9.04 20.27
C SER A 790 46.73 -9.37 19.51
N THR A 791 45.77 -10.00 20.18
CA THR A 791 44.47 -10.36 19.61
C THR A 791 43.37 -9.63 20.38
N ARG A 792 42.28 -9.23 19.71
CA ARG A 792 41.05 -8.83 20.38
C ARG A 792 39.87 -9.57 19.79
N SER A 793 38.84 -9.77 20.60
CA SER A 793 37.59 -10.44 20.19
C SER A 793 36.48 -9.42 20.15
N CYS A 794 35.57 -9.56 19.19
CA CYS A 794 34.38 -8.75 19.09
C CYS A 794 33.28 -9.31 20.00
N ASP A 795 32.61 -8.44 20.74
CA ASP A 795 31.47 -8.81 21.58
C ASP A 795 30.15 -8.90 20.77
N GLU A 796 29.07 -9.27 21.45
CA GLU A 796 27.72 -9.40 20.85
C GLU A 796 27.06 -8.06 20.49
N TRP A 797 27.65 -6.95 20.91
CA TRP A 797 27.24 -5.57 20.62
C TRP A 797 28.20 -4.89 19.64
N CYS A 798 29.07 -5.67 19.00
CA CYS A 798 29.99 -5.26 17.95
C CYS A 798 31.07 -4.26 18.40
N GLY A 799 31.25 -4.20 19.71
CA GLY A 799 32.40 -3.61 20.36
C GLY A 799 33.62 -4.51 20.18
N TRP A 800 34.71 -3.92 19.73
CA TRP A 800 36.02 -4.54 19.90
C TRP A 800 36.38 -4.55 21.38
N GLY A 801 36.45 -5.73 21.99
CA GLY A 801 36.98 -5.90 23.34
C GLY A 801 38.45 -5.49 23.47
N ASP A 802 38.94 -5.45 24.70
CA ASP A 802 40.33 -5.10 24.99
C ASP A 802 41.32 -6.04 24.28
N TRP A 803 42.44 -5.46 23.84
CA TRP A 803 43.57 -6.19 23.29
C TRP A 803 44.21 -7.10 24.35
N THR A 804 44.37 -8.38 24.04
CA THR A 804 45.10 -9.32 24.90
C THR A 804 46.56 -8.90 25.06
N GLU A 805 47.21 -9.37 26.12
CA GLU A 805 48.67 -9.27 26.24
C GLU A 805 49.37 -9.80 24.98
N CYS A 806 50.55 -9.26 24.69
CA CYS A 806 51.29 -9.51 23.45
C CYS A 806 51.85 -10.95 23.44
N LEU A 807 51.23 -11.83 22.66
CA LEU A 807 51.58 -13.26 22.60
C LEU A 807 52.48 -13.55 21.40
N GLY A 808 53.38 -14.53 21.57
CA GLY A 808 54.12 -15.13 20.46
C GLY A 808 55.36 -14.37 19.97
N GLY A 809 56.05 -13.65 20.86
CA GLY A 809 57.35 -12.99 20.59
C GLY A 809 58.49 -13.94 20.16
N ALA A 810 58.40 -14.52 18.95
CA ALA A 810 59.35 -15.52 18.46
C ALA A 810 59.44 -15.51 16.92
N ALA A 811 60.21 -14.59 16.35
CA ALA A 811 60.65 -14.70 14.97
C ALA A 811 61.77 -15.74 14.85
N ALA A 812 61.58 -16.76 14.00
CA ALA A 812 62.59 -17.77 13.75
C ALA A 812 63.73 -17.20 12.88
N GLY A 813 64.98 -17.17 13.41
CA GLY A 813 66.12 -16.62 12.69
C GLY A 813 67.44 -16.54 13.46
N ASP A 814 67.90 -17.64 14.05
CA ASP A 814 69.30 -17.90 14.47
C ASP A 814 70.10 -16.75 15.16
N ALA A 815 69.64 -16.21 16.29
CA ALA A 815 70.53 -15.58 17.30
C ALA A 815 69.89 -15.41 18.70
N ALA A 816 70.73 -15.59 19.74
CA ALA A 816 70.61 -15.05 21.10
C ALA A 816 69.33 -15.35 21.93
N VAL A 817 69.33 -16.48 22.64
CA VAL A 817 68.63 -16.59 23.93
C VAL A 817 69.55 -16.02 25.01
N CYS A 818 69.05 -15.05 25.77
CA CYS A 818 69.78 -14.35 26.83
C CYS A 818 69.28 -14.67 28.25
N ASP A 819 68.07 -15.25 28.32
CA ASP A 819 67.44 -15.81 29.51
C ASP A 819 68.19 -17.08 29.94
N ASP A 820 68.79 -17.07 31.13
CA ASP A 820 69.49 -18.24 31.69
C ASP A 820 68.58 -19.16 32.53
N GLY A 821 67.29 -18.81 32.67
CA GLY A 821 66.28 -19.53 33.43
C GLY A 821 66.31 -19.27 34.93
N ASN A 822 67.13 -18.33 35.42
CA ASN A 822 67.20 -17.96 36.83
C ASN A 822 66.32 -16.74 37.15
N VAL A 823 65.17 -16.98 37.78
CA VAL A 823 64.23 -15.93 38.23
C VAL A 823 64.84 -14.88 39.17
N CYS A 824 66.03 -15.14 39.72
CA CYS A 824 66.78 -14.24 40.60
C CYS A 824 67.83 -13.36 39.90
N THR A 825 67.88 -13.37 38.57
CA THR A 825 68.66 -12.44 37.77
C THR A 825 67.79 -11.74 36.73
N ASP A 826 68.05 -10.45 36.51
CA ASP A 826 67.48 -9.68 35.41
C ASP A 826 68.43 -9.79 34.21
N ASP A 827 67.98 -10.44 33.14
CA ASP A 827 68.77 -10.71 31.95
C ASP A 827 68.54 -9.66 30.86
N ILE A 828 69.59 -8.91 30.54
CA ILE A 828 69.53 -7.77 29.61
C ILE A 828 70.36 -8.06 28.36
N CYS A 829 69.71 -7.95 27.19
CA CYS A 829 70.37 -7.93 25.89
C CYS A 829 70.91 -6.53 25.57
N GLY A 830 72.21 -6.42 25.30
CA GLY A 830 72.81 -5.23 24.71
C GLY A 830 72.52 -5.12 23.20
N PRO A 831 72.57 -3.91 22.61
CA PRO A 831 72.28 -3.68 21.18
C PRO A 831 73.31 -4.30 20.21
N SER A 832 74.37 -4.93 20.73
CA SER A 832 75.39 -5.71 20.03
C SER A 832 75.18 -7.24 20.13
N GLY A 833 74.14 -7.72 20.80
CA GLY A 833 73.90 -9.15 21.04
C GLY A 833 74.72 -9.74 22.19
N GLU A 834 75.16 -8.89 23.13
CA GLU A 834 75.85 -9.28 24.36
C GLU A 834 74.85 -9.43 25.52
N CYS A 835 75.09 -10.42 26.39
CA CYS A 835 74.19 -10.78 27.50
C CYS A 835 74.80 -10.42 28.85
N THR A 836 74.01 -9.74 29.68
CA THR A 836 74.36 -9.41 31.07
C THR A 836 73.23 -9.75 32.02
N SER A 837 73.46 -10.74 32.89
CA SER A 837 72.59 -11.14 34.00
C SER A 837 72.97 -10.36 35.27
N SER A 838 72.03 -9.67 35.91
CA SER A 838 72.26 -8.91 37.15
C SER A 838 71.38 -9.42 38.30
N PRO A 839 71.90 -9.68 39.52
CA PRO A 839 71.08 -10.09 40.66
C PRO A 839 69.92 -9.14 40.96
N ASN A 840 68.71 -9.68 41.03
CA ASN A 840 67.52 -8.94 41.44
C ASN A 840 67.11 -9.29 42.89
N SER A 841 66.06 -8.63 43.38
CA SER A 841 65.47 -8.91 44.69
C SER A 841 63.98 -9.27 44.59
N ALA A 842 63.60 -9.97 43.51
CA ALA A 842 62.23 -10.39 43.27
C ALA A 842 61.78 -11.48 44.28
N PRO A 843 60.47 -11.65 44.52
CA PRO A 843 59.93 -12.86 45.14
C PRO A 843 60.22 -14.08 44.26
N CYS A 844 60.50 -15.23 44.87
CA CYS A 844 60.82 -16.47 44.17
C CYS A 844 60.21 -17.68 44.88
N ASP A 845 60.07 -18.82 44.19
CA ASP A 845 59.56 -20.05 44.81
C ASP A 845 60.66 -20.81 45.56
N GLY A 846 60.71 -20.61 46.89
CA GLY A 846 61.59 -21.34 47.79
C GLY A 846 61.16 -22.79 48.09
N ARG A 847 60.02 -23.25 47.55
CA ARG A 847 59.38 -24.56 47.77
C ARG A 847 59.00 -24.89 49.22
N ASP A 848 58.99 -23.88 50.10
CA ASP A 848 58.41 -23.96 51.44
C ASP A 848 57.18 -23.06 51.50
N LEU A 849 56.00 -23.66 51.68
CA LEU A 849 54.72 -22.94 51.75
C LEU A 849 54.55 -22.14 53.06
N CYS A 850 55.48 -22.27 54.01
CA CYS A 850 55.43 -21.61 55.33
C CYS A 850 56.44 -20.46 55.49
N ALA A 851 57.20 -20.14 54.45
CA ALA A 851 58.19 -19.05 54.46
C ALA A 851 58.17 -18.26 53.13
N ASP A 852 58.29 -16.93 53.21
CA ASP A 852 58.53 -16.11 52.02
C ASP A 852 59.96 -16.34 51.52
N ALA A 853 60.15 -16.46 50.21
CA ALA A 853 61.48 -16.53 49.61
C ALA A 853 61.69 -15.36 48.64
N VAL A 854 62.90 -14.80 48.69
CA VAL A 854 63.31 -13.67 47.87
C VAL A 854 64.70 -13.91 47.29
N CYS A 855 64.95 -13.30 46.14
CA CYS A 855 66.23 -13.34 45.49
C CYS A 855 67.28 -12.52 46.25
N VAL A 856 68.42 -13.15 46.53
CA VAL A 856 69.59 -12.53 47.18
C VAL A 856 70.84 -13.00 46.44
N ASP A 857 71.65 -12.06 45.97
CA ASP A 857 72.90 -12.32 45.22
C ASP A 857 72.75 -13.33 44.06
N GLY A 858 71.59 -13.35 43.40
CA GLY A 858 71.30 -14.21 42.25
C GLY A 858 70.78 -15.61 42.60
N ALA A 859 70.46 -15.88 43.87
CA ALA A 859 69.87 -17.14 44.31
C ALA A 859 68.57 -16.91 45.10
N CYS A 860 67.62 -17.85 45.00
CA CYS A 860 66.39 -17.81 45.78
C CYS A 860 66.65 -18.26 47.23
N VAL A 861 66.36 -17.40 48.21
CA VAL A 861 66.60 -17.66 49.64
C VAL A 861 65.31 -17.55 50.43
N THR A 862 64.91 -18.65 51.07
CA THR A 862 63.81 -18.69 52.05
C THR A 862 64.19 -17.91 53.31
N GLN A 863 63.33 -16.99 53.75
CA GLN A 863 63.49 -16.32 55.05
C GLN A 863 62.98 -17.19 56.21
N GLU A 864 63.14 -16.73 57.45
CA GLU A 864 62.71 -17.54 58.61
C GLU A 864 61.17 -17.71 58.67
N PRO A 865 60.66 -18.84 59.22
CA PRO A 865 59.24 -19.18 59.12
C PRO A 865 58.32 -18.18 59.82
N ARG A 866 57.12 -17.97 59.27
CA ARG A 866 56.08 -17.17 59.93
C ARG A 866 55.53 -17.92 61.15
N GLU A 867 55.60 -17.31 62.34
CA GLU A 867 55.01 -17.88 63.57
C GLU A 867 53.51 -18.17 63.36
N GLY A 868 53.10 -19.43 63.52
CA GLY A 868 51.70 -19.86 63.43
C GLY A 868 51.35 -20.84 62.29
N CYS A 869 52.29 -21.22 61.41
CA CYS A 869 52.05 -22.27 60.43
C CYS A 869 52.16 -23.69 61.04
N CYS A 870 51.05 -24.43 61.07
CA CYS A 870 51.01 -25.84 61.48
C CYS A 870 51.16 -26.79 60.29
N THR A 871 52.25 -27.56 60.25
CA THR A 871 52.55 -28.53 59.19
C THR A 871 52.13 -29.96 59.56
N GLY A 872 50.81 -30.19 59.66
CA GLY A 872 50.28 -31.54 59.91
C GLY A 872 48.80 -31.57 60.25
N HIS A 873 48.07 -32.51 59.66
CA HIS A 873 46.64 -32.69 59.84
C HIS A 873 46.33 -33.49 61.12
N GLU A 874 46.49 -32.89 62.31
CA GLU A 874 45.94 -33.47 63.56
C GLU A 874 45.68 -32.47 64.73
N ASP A 875 46.23 -31.25 64.73
CA ASP A 875 45.99 -30.24 65.79
C ASP A 875 45.73 -28.83 65.21
N CYS A 876 44.46 -28.39 65.14
CA CYS A 876 44.08 -26.97 65.04
C CYS A 876 42.57 -26.76 65.33
N ASP A 877 42.26 -26.38 66.58
CA ASP A 877 40.89 -26.21 67.08
C ASP A 877 40.59 -24.70 67.31
N VAL A 878 40.17 -23.96 66.28
CA VAL A 878 39.60 -22.59 66.38
C VAL A 878 38.75 -22.20 65.15
N PRO A 879 37.69 -21.38 65.31
CA PRO A 879 36.61 -21.25 64.31
C PRO A 879 36.86 -20.20 63.21
N PHE A 880 36.32 -20.50 62.02
CA PHE A 880 36.31 -19.62 60.84
C PHE A 880 35.36 -18.41 61.01
N GLU A 881 35.91 -17.21 61.15
CA GLU A 881 35.19 -15.96 60.83
C GLU A 881 36.19 -14.83 60.50
N LYS A 882 36.57 -14.72 59.22
CA LYS A 882 37.03 -13.51 58.46
C LYS A 882 37.91 -13.87 57.26
N CYS A 883 37.30 -13.89 56.07
CA CYS A 883 37.92 -13.42 54.82
C CYS A 883 36.79 -12.88 53.94
N ALA A 884 37.04 -11.75 53.27
CA ALA A 884 36.10 -11.06 52.38
C ALA A 884 36.48 -11.33 50.90
N PRO A 885 35.60 -11.09 49.92
CA PRO A 885 35.60 -11.87 48.67
C PRO A 885 36.03 -11.08 47.43
N GLU A 886 37.08 -11.54 46.74
CA GLU A 886 37.36 -11.21 45.33
C GLU A 886 37.93 -12.46 44.61
N PHE A 887 37.65 -12.59 43.31
CA PHE A 887 37.88 -13.73 42.40
C PHE A 887 36.94 -14.95 42.52
N HIS A 888 36.32 -15.28 41.38
CA HIS A 888 35.29 -16.30 41.18
C HIS A 888 35.84 -17.57 40.48
N VAL A 889 34.98 -18.60 40.41
CA VAL A 889 35.09 -19.83 39.59
C VAL A 889 36.07 -20.91 40.10
N CYS A 890 35.53 -21.82 40.92
CA CYS A 890 35.92 -23.23 40.83
C CYS A 890 35.10 -23.92 39.73
N LEU A 891 35.75 -24.81 38.98
CA LEU A 891 35.18 -25.60 37.89
C LEU A 891 33.90 -26.36 38.30
N SER A 892 33.02 -26.57 37.33
CA SER A 892 31.85 -27.43 37.43
C SER A 892 32.24 -28.90 37.72
N VAL A 893 32.19 -29.30 38.99
CA VAL A 893 32.30 -30.71 39.37
C VAL A 893 30.94 -31.38 39.23
N ILE A 894 30.79 -32.17 38.16
CA ILE A 894 29.66 -33.07 37.97
C ILE A 894 29.71 -34.15 39.06
N CYS A 895 28.89 -34.01 40.11
CA CYS A 895 28.76 -34.98 41.20
C CYS A 895 28.09 -36.28 40.75
N THR A 896 28.82 -37.12 40.03
CA THR A 896 28.46 -38.52 39.74
C THR A 896 28.80 -39.40 40.95
N GLY A 897 27.85 -39.58 41.88
CA GLY A 897 28.14 -40.41 43.06
C GLY A 897 27.03 -40.73 44.08
N CYS A 898 25.96 -39.93 44.17
CA CYS A 898 24.94 -40.13 45.21
C CYS A 898 24.16 -41.45 45.02
N LYS A 899 24.10 -42.28 46.05
CA LYS A 899 23.38 -43.58 46.05
C LYS A 899 22.31 -43.67 47.13
N THR A 900 22.38 -42.83 48.17
CA THR A 900 21.33 -42.71 49.21
C THR A 900 21.11 -41.23 49.58
N ASN A 901 19.98 -40.93 50.23
CA ASN A 901 19.70 -39.57 50.70
C ASN A 901 20.66 -39.08 51.80
N ASP A 902 21.42 -39.96 52.43
CA ASP A 902 22.44 -39.59 53.43
C ASP A 902 23.74 -39.05 52.78
N ASP A 903 23.89 -39.18 51.45
CA ASP A 903 25.04 -38.64 50.68
C ASP A 903 24.88 -37.13 50.36
N CYS A 904 23.66 -36.59 50.35
CA CYS A 904 23.42 -35.14 50.25
C CYS A 904 23.56 -34.52 51.66
N GLY A 905 24.26 -33.38 51.76
CA GLY A 905 24.57 -32.69 53.02
C GLY A 905 23.37 -32.10 53.80
N PRO A 906 23.63 -31.21 54.80
CA PRO A 906 22.70 -30.87 55.91
C PRO A 906 21.26 -30.49 55.53
N PRO A 907 20.30 -30.63 56.47
CA PRO A 907 18.90 -30.94 56.17
C PRO A 907 18.19 -29.84 55.36
N GLY A 908 17.71 -30.23 54.18
CA GLY A 908 16.99 -29.35 53.24
C GLY A 908 16.96 -29.88 51.81
N ASN A 909 17.89 -30.77 51.44
CA ASN A 909 18.01 -31.34 50.11
C ASN A 909 17.45 -32.78 50.03
N LEU A 910 16.77 -33.11 48.93
CA LEU A 910 16.32 -34.47 48.61
C LEU A 910 16.88 -34.88 47.23
N CYS A 911 17.19 -36.17 47.04
CA CYS A 911 17.51 -36.68 45.69
C CYS A 911 16.23 -36.75 44.84
N LEU A 912 16.24 -36.09 43.68
CA LEU A 912 15.20 -36.18 42.66
C LEU A 912 15.69 -37.04 41.49
N ALA A 913 14.84 -37.95 41.00
CA ALA A 913 15.17 -38.90 39.94
C ALA A 913 14.80 -38.35 38.56
N PHE A 914 15.79 -38.20 37.68
CA PHE A 914 15.64 -37.75 36.30
C PHE A 914 15.99 -38.91 35.34
N GLY A 915 15.10 -39.91 35.30
CA GLY A 915 15.27 -41.11 34.49
C GLY A 915 15.79 -42.33 35.27
N PRO A 916 15.96 -43.48 34.59
CA PRO A 916 16.14 -44.78 35.25
C PRO A 916 17.45 -44.95 36.04
N ASP A 917 18.50 -44.17 35.72
CA ASP A 917 19.84 -44.32 36.33
C ASP A 917 20.48 -42.97 36.78
N THR A 918 19.71 -41.89 36.91
CA THR A 918 20.21 -40.54 37.26
C THR A 918 19.48 -39.88 38.42
N LEU A 919 20.25 -39.48 39.45
CA LEU A 919 19.79 -38.75 40.65
C LEU A 919 20.59 -37.44 40.81
N ALA A 920 19.92 -36.37 41.23
CA ALA A 920 20.55 -35.09 41.61
C ALA A 920 19.97 -34.56 42.92
N CYS A 921 20.79 -33.92 43.77
CA CYS A 921 20.31 -33.24 44.98
C CYS A 921 19.70 -31.87 44.59
N GLY A 922 18.48 -31.57 45.04
CA GLY A 922 17.84 -30.26 44.85
C GLY A 922 17.34 -29.66 46.18
N ALA A 923 17.36 -28.34 46.29
CA ALA A 923 16.91 -27.58 47.47
C ALA A 923 15.45 -27.10 47.32
N TRP A 924 14.73 -27.01 48.43
CA TRP A 924 13.38 -26.42 48.48
C TRP A 924 13.40 -25.03 49.14
N CYS A 925 12.60 -24.11 48.61
CA CYS A 925 12.39 -22.78 49.16
C CYS A 925 10.97 -22.67 49.74
N ASP A 926 10.87 -22.24 50.99
CA ASP A 926 9.66 -21.78 51.69
C ASP A 926 10.09 -20.55 52.53
N GLU A 927 9.29 -19.52 52.80
CA GLU A 927 7.86 -19.31 52.57
C GLU A 927 7.60 -17.78 52.63
N ALA A 928 6.91 -17.14 51.66
CA ALA A 928 6.19 -15.85 51.85
C ALA A 928 5.52 -15.25 50.58
N ALA A 929 4.52 -15.91 49.98
CA ALA A 929 3.39 -15.22 49.32
C ALA A 929 2.21 -16.20 49.08
N PRO A 930 0.94 -15.77 49.20
CA PRO A 930 -0.19 -16.69 49.25
C PRO A 930 -0.94 -16.86 47.91
N VAL A 931 -1.42 -18.08 47.65
CA VAL A 931 -2.71 -18.38 46.95
C VAL A 931 -2.81 -17.89 45.48
N CYS A 932 -2.97 -18.76 44.47
CA CYS A 932 -4.23 -19.43 44.06
C CYS A 932 -3.98 -20.45 42.90
N PRO A 933 -4.96 -21.07 42.19
CA PRO A 933 -5.06 -22.54 42.24
C PRO A 933 -5.27 -23.28 40.88
N ALA A 934 -5.38 -24.62 41.02
CA ALA A 934 -6.08 -25.59 40.14
C ALA A 934 -5.46 -25.92 38.77
#